data_AF-Q75B61-F1
#
_entry.id   AF-Q75B61-F1
#
_cell.length_a   1.000
_cell.length_b   1.000
_cell.length_c   1.000
_cell.angle_alpha   90.00
_cell.angle_beta   90.00
_cell.angle_gamma   90.00
#
_symmetry.space_group_name_H-M   'P 1'
#
loop_
_entity.id
_entity.type
_entity.pdbx_description
1 polymer ?
#
loop_
_entity_poly.entity_id
_entity_poly.type
_entity_poly.pdbx_seq_one_letter_code
_entity_poly.pdbx_strand_id
1 'polypeptide(L)'
;MSGTRTSSQQILKEFASVVTEFQRSLIAGTDNQDPLQLVQEFRSIAGEAALVCAEETEDQRDRTQFVNFELEAKLWYLVELLVSFRTSDAPMDDIELHDYNSNAVFKKAQLQEDPELYVVWLIIAWIQENLTVSPRPAELPTTKWSNTLLAGGLKSSDLDCPLREEGVQIHPKDNQDDHCFYKYMYELILAGKYEEVRRECEYSDNLTLGMIMCGLEDYVDPRIDLELAGDYEGHQGIKKRALWRRAVYALSRNPNLDKYEAAIYAFLSGTIPQDIDEQQLDWERMLLVYLNQIWNIKIENYLLEKERINKEELIEQMPSQPLSLSAVLNIVASKHVEESEHPIRVLMGAVILNTISPAVKSFIDMLLDAVKGVDQENDLLSEPYILRILTHLVIFLDKACPGVIEEGDKSKLVTTYVSLLNLYEQYDLVPVYISCLDEQDIMEAYSFFLSNLVGDSSRERQLELCYFFQLPTANILKRTAQRIFNDTEPHYNLADTVTMNSEVTDIDLHLISAVDWLMKGRLHVDAVESIIALCRRFLANGKVNSLSTFFEQHNMDDLIKNYELDQLSAKEEYPEDRFVQEIGQYTKLITGFRQYKNWENSSHTVSSSKNTSALLQQFQAFASTLRGLVTEFLVELTEHTDMPSEDRDMLYNIRSLYTPYLLIELHNSYTSTAEKLGVPSFLQEAVNLSTMVANETDKIYLLFQNSGKLKEYLHLVAKAVALIGH
;
A
#
# COMPACT_ATOMS: atom_id res chain seq x y z
N MET A 1 12.73 -20.76 -2.13
CA MET A 1 11.89 -19.93 -1.23
C MET A 1 12.62 -18.73 -0.61
N SER A 2 13.94 -18.71 -0.42
CA SER A 2 14.65 -17.50 0.05
C SER A 2 14.98 -16.49 -1.08
N GLY A 3 15.16 -16.96 -2.32
CA GLY A 3 15.44 -16.09 -3.49
C GLY A 3 14.23 -15.30 -4.00
N THR A 4 13.01 -15.85 -3.92
CA THR A 4 11.78 -15.18 -4.38
C THR A 4 11.36 -14.03 -3.46
N ARG A 5 11.63 -14.12 -2.15
CA ARG A 5 11.34 -13.03 -1.18
C ARG A 5 12.18 -11.78 -1.40
N THR A 6 13.41 -11.92 -1.92
CA THR A 6 14.31 -10.78 -2.16
C THR A 6 13.90 -9.99 -3.40
N SER A 7 13.37 -10.66 -4.43
CA SER A 7 12.80 -10.03 -5.63
C SER A 7 11.50 -9.28 -5.32
N SER A 8 10.56 -9.89 -4.59
CA SER A 8 9.27 -9.24 -4.30
C SER A 8 9.42 -8.00 -3.40
N GLN A 9 10.30 -8.03 -2.41
CA GLN A 9 10.59 -6.87 -1.56
C GLN A 9 11.27 -5.73 -2.30
N GLN A 10 12.12 -6.05 -3.28
CA GLN A 10 12.77 -5.05 -4.13
C GLN A 10 11.74 -4.29 -4.97
N ILE A 11 10.77 -5.00 -5.55
CA ILE A 11 9.70 -4.38 -6.33
C ILE A 11 8.85 -3.44 -5.47
N LEU A 12 8.53 -3.81 -4.22
CA LEU A 12 7.81 -2.91 -3.31
C LEU A 12 8.56 -1.59 -3.09
N LYS A 13 9.90 -1.64 -3.00
CA LYS A 13 10.74 -0.45 -2.85
C LYS A 13 10.77 0.40 -4.13
N GLU A 14 10.80 -0.21 -5.30
CA GLU A 14 10.78 0.50 -6.59
C GLU A 14 9.48 1.28 -6.76
N PHE A 15 8.34 0.63 -6.55
CA PHE A 15 7.03 1.30 -6.58
C PHE A 15 6.94 2.43 -5.52
N ALA A 16 7.41 2.19 -4.30
CA ALA A 16 7.43 3.21 -3.26
C ALA A 16 8.39 4.37 -3.59
N SER A 17 9.48 4.12 -4.29
CA SER A 17 10.43 5.15 -4.74
C SER A 17 9.75 6.13 -5.70
N VAL A 18 8.97 5.62 -6.66
CA VAL A 18 8.19 6.44 -7.60
C VAL A 18 7.20 7.34 -6.85
N VAL A 19 6.44 6.77 -5.91
CA VAL A 19 5.50 7.55 -5.09
C VAL A 19 6.24 8.57 -4.22
N THR A 20 7.40 8.21 -3.67
CA THR A 20 8.23 9.11 -2.86
C THR A 20 8.73 10.30 -3.67
N GLU A 21 9.20 10.07 -4.90
CA GLU A 21 9.67 11.13 -5.78
C GLU A 21 8.54 12.08 -6.18
N PHE A 22 7.35 11.54 -6.47
CA PHE A 22 6.15 12.33 -6.75
C PHE A 22 5.69 13.14 -5.53
N GLN A 23 5.68 12.55 -4.33
CA GLN A 23 5.35 13.30 -3.11
C GLN A 23 6.37 14.41 -2.82
N ARG A 24 7.65 14.13 -3.05
CA ARG A 24 8.72 15.12 -2.88
C ARG A 24 8.55 16.29 -3.84
N SER A 25 8.16 16.06 -5.09
CA SER A 25 7.94 17.12 -6.07
C SER A 25 6.72 17.98 -5.71
N LEU A 26 5.64 17.37 -5.21
CA LEU A 26 4.48 18.08 -4.67
C LEU A 26 4.88 19.00 -3.51
N ILE A 27 5.62 18.47 -2.54
CA ILE A 27 6.12 19.23 -1.38
C ILE A 27 7.04 20.39 -1.81
N ALA A 28 7.84 20.20 -2.86
CA ALA A 28 8.75 21.23 -3.36
C ALA A 28 8.03 22.39 -4.08
N GLY A 29 6.70 22.29 -4.30
CA GLY A 29 5.92 23.31 -5.02
C GLY A 29 6.28 23.40 -6.50
N THR A 30 6.82 22.32 -7.09
CA THR A 30 6.96 22.20 -8.55
C THR A 30 5.57 21.94 -9.15
N ASP A 31 4.84 23.03 -9.39
CA ASP A 31 3.41 23.14 -9.74
C ASP A 31 2.95 22.43 -11.05
N ASN A 32 3.70 21.47 -11.61
CA ASN A 32 3.44 20.96 -12.96
C ASN A 32 3.93 19.53 -13.22
N GLN A 33 3.88 18.64 -12.22
CA GLN A 33 4.07 17.21 -12.51
C GLN A 33 2.77 16.57 -12.96
N ASP A 34 2.81 16.04 -14.17
CA ASP A 34 1.75 15.24 -14.76
C ASP A 34 1.60 13.92 -13.98
N PRO A 35 0.44 13.65 -13.35
CA PRO A 35 0.18 12.40 -12.65
C PRO A 35 0.39 11.15 -13.51
N LEU A 36 0.35 11.27 -14.86
CA LEU A 36 0.59 10.16 -15.78
C LEU A 36 2.02 9.58 -15.66
N GLN A 37 2.99 10.37 -15.18
CA GLN A 37 4.35 9.88 -14.94
C GLN A 37 4.38 8.70 -13.96
N LEU A 38 3.49 8.68 -12.96
CA LEU A 38 3.37 7.57 -12.01
C LEU A 38 3.11 6.25 -12.74
N VAL A 39 2.15 6.23 -13.66
CA VAL A 39 1.74 5.02 -14.38
C VAL A 39 2.77 4.59 -15.40
N GLN A 40 3.47 5.54 -16.03
CA GLN A 40 4.59 5.24 -16.93
C GLN A 40 5.73 4.52 -16.20
N GLU A 41 6.10 5.00 -15.01
CA GLU A 41 7.11 4.36 -14.18
C GLU A 41 6.63 2.99 -13.65
N PHE A 42 5.37 2.87 -13.22
CA PHE A 42 4.80 1.58 -12.81
C PHE A 42 4.79 0.55 -13.95
N ARG A 43 4.50 0.98 -15.19
CA ARG A 43 4.62 0.15 -16.39
C ARG A 43 6.06 -0.31 -16.59
N SER A 44 7.04 0.60 -16.45
CA SER A 44 8.47 0.27 -16.60
C SER A 44 8.91 -0.78 -15.57
N ILE A 45 8.57 -0.57 -14.29
CA ILE A 45 8.92 -1.50 -13.21
C ILE A 45 8.31 -2.89 -13.45
N ALA A 46 7.02 -2.95 -13.80
CA ALA A 46 6.37 -4.23 -14.09
C ALA A 46 6.98 -4.93 -15.33
N GLY A 47 7.33 -4.17 -16.37
CA GLY A 47 7.99 -4.69 -17.56
C GLY A 47 9.40 -5.23 -17.29
N GLU A 48 10.20 -4.50 -16.51
CA GLU A 48 11.53 -4.94 -16.07
C GLU A 48 11.44 -6.20 -15.22
N ALA A 49 10.48 -6.26 -14.29
CA ALA A 49 10.23 -7.46 -13.48
C ALA A 49 9.85 -8.67 -14.36
N ALA A 50 9.00 -8.48 -15.37
CA ALA A 50 8.67 -9.53 -16.33
C ALA A 50 9.90 -10.00 -17.12
N LEU A 51 10.78 -9.08 -17.54
CA LEU A 51 12.00 -9.41 -18.27
C LEU A 51 12.97 -10.23 -17.41
N VAL A 52 13.15 -9.84 -16.14
CA VAL A 52 13.97 -10.61 -15.18
C VAL A 52 13.43 -12.03 -15.04
N CYS A 53 12.11 -12.21 -14.88
CA CYS A 53 11.49 -13.54 -14.83
C CYS A 53 11.69 -14.33 -16.15
N ALA A 54 11.71 -13.65 -17.30
CA ALA A 54 11.94 -14.31 -18.59
C ALA A 54 13.40 -14.75 -18.80
N GLU A 55 14.37 -14.05 -18.22
CA GLU A 55 15.80 -14.37 -18.30
C GLU A 55 16.22 -15.53 -17.37
N GLU A 56 15.38 -15.90 -16.40
CA GLU A 56 15.61 -17.07 -15.54
C GLU A 56 15.64 -18.38 -16.36
N THR A 57 16.52 -19.30 -15.94
CA THR A 57 16.65 -20.65 -16.54
C THR A 57 15.33 -21.42 -16.45
N GLU A 58 15.02 -22.30 -17.43
CA GLU A 58 13.74 -23.03 -17.51
C GLU A 58 13.34 -23.77 -16.22
N ASP A 59 14.31 -24.26 -15.44
CA ASP A 59 14.07 -24.96 -14.16
C ASP A 59 13.68 -24.04 -12.98
N GLN A 60 13.89 -22.72 -13.11
CA GLN A 60 13.61 -21.70 -12.09
C GLN A 60 12.48 -20.73 -12.48
N ARG A 61 12.08 -20.73 -13.74
CA ARG A 61 11.10 -19.78 -14.30
C ARG A 61 9.72 -20.02 -13.73
N ASP A 62 9.29 -19.14 -12.83
CA ASP A 62 7.90 -19.08 -12.39
C ASP A 62 7.02 -18.44 -13.49
N ARG A 63 6.38 -19.29 -14.29
CA ARG A 63 5.52 -18.86 -15.39
C ARG A 63 4.34 -18.02 -14.91
N THR A 64 3.80 -18.30 -13.72
CA THR A 64 2.67 -17.54 -13.16
C THR A 64 3.12 -16.13 -12.80
N GLN A 65 4.29 -16.00 -12.17
CA GLN A 65 4.86 -14.70 -11.83
C GLN A 65 5.17 -13.85 -13.09
N PHE A 66 5.73 -14.47 -14.13
CA PHE A 66 5.95 -13.81 -15.42
C PHE A 66 4.64 -13.27 -16.02
N VAL A 67 3.60 -14.11 -16.11
CA VAL A 67 2.29 -13.71 -16.65
C VAL A 67 1.69 -12.57 -15.84
N ASN A 68 1.81 -12.59 -14.51
CA ASN A 68 1.28 -11.53 -13.65
C ASN A 68 1.96 -10.19 -13.92
N PHE A 69 3.30 -10.14 -14.04
CA PHE A 69 4.01 -8.91 -14.37
C PHE A 69 3.75 -8.43 -15.79
N GLU A 70 3.65 -9.34 -16.76
CA GLU A 70 3.28 -8.99 -18.14
C GLU A 70 1.87 -8.35 -18.18
N LEU A 71 0.89 -8.95 -17.50
CA LEU A 71 -0.46 -8.41 -17.41
C LEU A 71 -0.51 -7.09 -16.64
N GLU A 72 0.27 -6.94 -15.58
CA GLU A 72 0.37 -5.67 -14.84
C GLU A 72 0.94 -4.55 -15.70
N ALA A 73 2.00 -4.79 -16.48
CA ALA A 73 2.54 -3.81 -17.41
C ALA A 73 1.51 -3.41 -18.48
N LYS A 74 0.76 -4.40 -19.01
CA LYS A 74 -0.34 -4.15 -19.95
C LYS A 74 -1.48 -3.34 -19.32
N LEU A 75 -1.81 -3.60 -18.05
CA LEU A 75 -2.82 -2.83 -17.29
C LEU A 75 -2.38 -1.37 -17.14
N TRP A 76 -1.14 -1.12 -16.73
CA TRP A 76 -0.64 0.24 -16.57
C TRP A 76 -0.67 1.01 -17.90
N TYR A 77 -0.29 0.38 -19.00
CA TYR A 77 -0.40 1.01 -20.32
C TYR A 77 -1.86 1.34 -20.71
N LEU A 78 -2.80 0.43 -20.43
CA LEU A 78 -4.22 0.67 -20.67
C LEU A 78 -4.75 1.84 -19.84
N VAL A 79 -4.36 1.91 -18.56
CA VAL A 79 -4.72 2.99 -17.64
C VAL A 79 -4.17 4.31 -18.14
N GLU A 80 -2.90 4.37 -18.54
CA GLU A 80 -2.26 5.54 -19.14
C GLU A 80 -3.06 6.06 -20.33
N LEU A 81 -3.35 5.20 -21.32
CA LEU A 81 -4.07 5.57 -22.54
C LEU A 81 -5.49 6.07 -22.27
N LEU A 82 -6.26 5.35 -21.45
CA LEU A 82 -7.68 5.66 -21.25
C LEU A 82 -7.89 6.82 -20.28
N VAL A 83 -7.08 6.91 -19.22
CA VAL A 83 -7.21 8.01 -18.25
C VAL A 83 -6.68 9.30 -18.85
N SER A 84 -5.57 9.28 -19.60
CA SER A 84 -5.08 10.48 -20.31
C SER A 84 -6.13 11.03 -21.27
N PHE A 85 -6.78 10.17 -22.06
CA PHE A 85 -7.86 10.60 -22.97
C PHE A 85 -9.09 11.14 -22.23
N ARG A 86 -9.50 10.50 -21.13
CA ARG A 86 -10.69 10.93 -20.36
C ARG A 86 -10.47 12.24 -19.59
N THR A 87 -9.22 12.58 -19.29
CA THR A 87 -8.84 13.78 -18.52
C THR A 87 -8.30 14.91 -19.39
N SER A 88 -8.02 14.66 -20.67
CA SER A 88 -7.53 15.68 -21.57
C SER A 88 -8.62 16.71 -21.88
N ASP A 89 -8.45 17.94 -21.40
CA ASP A 89 -9.30 19.10 -21.69
C ASP A 89 -8.91 19.82 -23.00
N ALA A 90 -8.17 19.16 -23.89
CA ALA A 90 -7.65 19.81 -25.09
C ALA A 90 -8.81 20.24 -26.02
N PRO A 91 -8.96 21.54 -26.33
CA PRO A 91 -9.93 21.97 -27.32
C PRO A 91 -9.53 21.37 -28.67
N MET A 92 -10.33 20.45 -29.18
CA MET A 92 -10.17 19.94 -30.54
C MET A 92 -10.57 21.06 -31.52
N ASP A 93 -9.78 21.23 -32.58
CA ASP A 93 -10.15 22.14 -33.67
C ASP A 93 -11.45 21.64 -34.31
N ASP A 94 -12.43 22.53 -34.44
CA ASP A 94 -13.70 22.24 -35.10
C ASP A 94 -13.44 21.85 -36.56
N ILE A 95 -13.87 20.65 -36.94
CA ILE A 95 -13.81 20.18 -38.34
C ILE A 95 -15.06 20.66 -39.07
N GLU A 96 -14.90 21.65 -39.94
CA GLU A 96 -15.97 22.08 -40.84
C GLU A 96 -16.17 21.03 -41.94
N LEU A 97 -17.33 20.37 -41.92
CA LEU A 97 -17.68 19.35 -42.91
C LEU A 97 -18.40 19.94 -44.12
N HIS A 98 -17.94 19.58 -45.31
CA HIS A 98 -18.58 19.90 -46.58
C HIS A 98 -18.90 18.64 -47.41
N ASP A 99 -19.90 18.74 -48.29
CA ASP A 99 -20.35 17.62 -49.12
C ASP A 99 -19.26 17.07 -50.06
N TYR A 100 -18.29 17.90 -50.44
CA TYR A 100 -17.19 17.50 -51.30
C TYR A 100 -16.07 16.77 -50.56
N ASN A 101 -16.01 16.86 -49.22
CA ASN A 101 -14.95 16.20 -48.46
C ASN A 101 -15.06 14.68 -48.61
N SER A 102 -13.93 13.99 -48.60
CA SER A 102 -13.90 12.54 -48.64
C SER A 102 -14.40 11.93 -47.34
N ASN A 103 -14.78 10.64 -47.38
CA ASN A 103 -15.28 9.94 -46.20
C ASN A 103 -14.26 9.89 -45.05
N ALA A 104 -12.96 10.04 -45.33
CA ALA A 104 -11.92 10.14 -44.32
C ALA A 104 -12.09 11.35 -43.38
N VAL A 105 -12.48 12.52 -43.92
CA VAL A 105 -12.72 13.73 -43.11
C VAL A 105 -13.94 13.53 -42.20
N PHE A 106 -15.00 12.93 -42.74
CA PHE A 106 -16.18 12.56 -41.96
C PHE A 106 -15.83 11.57 -40.83
N LYS A 107 -14.95 10.61 -41.07
CA LYS A 107 -14.48 9.71 -40.00
C LYS A 107 -13.67 10.44 -38.94
N LYS A 108 -12.77 11.35 -39.33
CA LYS A 108 -12.01 12.18 -38.39
C LYS A 108 -12.95 13.03 -37.51
N ALA A 109 -13.97 13.63 -38.11
CA ALA A 109 -15.02 14.35 -37.38
C ALA A 109 -15.80 13.43 -36.42
N GLN A 110 -16.21 12.24 -36.86
CA GLN A 110 -16.91 11.29 -35.98
C GLN A 110 -16.07 10.89 -34.75
N LEU A 111 -14.76 10.75 -34.91
CA LEU A 111 -13.87 10.42 -33.78
C LEU A 111 -13.72 11.57 -32.77
N GLN A 112 -13.89 12.82 -33.21
CA GLN A 112 -13.98 13.97 -32.31
C GLN A 112 -15.38 14.10 -31.68
N GLU A 113 -16.44 13.77 -32.42
CA GLU A 113 -17.83 13.87 -31.97
C GLU A 113 -18.27 12.73 -31.02
N ASP A 114 -17.75 11.50 -31.19
CA ASP A 114 -18.07 10.30 -30.38
C ASP A 114 -16.86 9.82 -29.57
N PRO A 115 -16.69 10.29 -28.32
CA PRO A 115 -15.62 9.85 -27.42
C PRO A 115 -15.64 8.34 -27.13
N GLU A 116 -16.82 7.71 -27.13
CA GLU A 116 -16.91 6.27 -26.87
C GLU A 116 -16.32 5.45 -28.02
N LEU A 117 -16.50 5.91 -29.27
CA LEU A 117 -15.87 5.29 -30.43
C LEU A 117 -14.36 5.47 -30.41
N TYR A 118 -13.86 6.63 -29.99
CA TYR A 118 -12.42 6.84 -29.83
C TYR A 118 -11.83 5.94 -28.74
N VAL A 119 -12.55 5.73 -27.63
CA VAL A 119 -12.17 4.73 -26.60
C VAL A 119 -12.05 3.33 -27.20
N VAL A 120 -12.98 2.90 -28.06
CA VAL A 120 -12.88 1.60 -28.76
C VAL A 120 -11.59 1.52 -29.59
N TRP A 121 -11.23 2.59 -30.29
CA TRP A 121 -9.99 2.66 -31.07
C TRP A 121 -8.74 2.56 -30.18
N LEU A 122 -8.71 3.29 -29.07
CA LEU A 122 -7.59 3.23 -28.12
C LEU A 122 -7.39 1.82 -27.57
N ILE A 123 -8.48 1.11 -27.26
CA ILE A 123 -8.41 -0.28 -26.79
C ILE A 123 -7.92 -1.20 -27.90
N ILE A 124 -8.36 -1.01 -29.16
CA ILE A 124 -7.84 -1.76 -30.31
C ILE A 124 -6.33 -1.54 -30.43
N ALA A 125 -5.87 -0.29 -30.47
CA ALA A 125 -4.45 0.04 -30.58
C ALA A 125 -3.63 -0.58 -29.44
N TRP A 126 -4.12 -0.48 -28.20
CA TRP A 126 -3.52 -1.11 -27.03
C TRP A 126 -3.41 -2.63 -27.19
N ILE A 127 -4.46 -3.33 -27.62
CA ILE A 127 -4.38 -4.79 -27.84
C ILE A 127 -3.33 -5.10 -28.90
N GLN A 128 -3.41 -4.45 -30.06
CA GLN A 128 -2.55 -4.74 -31.20
C GLN A 128 -1.06 -4.57 -30.88
N GLU A 129 -0.69 -3.53 -30.13
CA GLU A 129 0.69 -3.28 -29.71
C GLU A 129 1.22 -4.34 -28.74
N ASN A 130 0.34 -4.89 -27.90
CA ASN A 130 0.70 -5.90 -26.89
C ASN A 130 0.54 -7.35 -27.36
N LEU A 131 0.10 -7.58 -28.61
CA LEU A 131 -0.03 -8.92 -29.16
C LEU A 131 1.33 -9.49 -29.58
N THR A 132 1.60 -10.71 -29.15
CA THR A 132 2.77 -11.46 -29.59
C THR A 132 2.54 -12.03 -30.99
N VAL A 133 3.57 -11.95 -31.83
CA VAL A 133 3.56 -12.46 -33.20
C VAL A 133 4.61 -13.55 -33.34
N SER A 134 4.24 -14.68 -33.96
CA SER A 134 5.18 -15.75 -34.23
C SER A 134 6.31 -15.29 -35.15
N PRO A 135 7.54 -15.86 -35.03
CA PRO A 135 8.59 -15.59 -35.98
C PRO A 135 8.18 -16.03 -37.39
N ARG A 136 8.71 -15.33 -38.41
CA ARG A 136 8.47 -15.64 -39.83
C ARG A 136 8.79 -17.12 -40.10
N PRO A 137 7.86 -17.90 -40.70
CA PRO A 137 8.12 -19.30 -41.02
C PRO A 137 9.30 -19.45 -42.00
N ALA A 138 10.19 -20.41 -41.72
CA ALA A 138 11.45 -20.57 -42.45
C ALA A 138 11.28 -21.04 -43.91
N GLU A 139 10.18 -21.73 -44.23
CA GLU A 139 9.95 -22.40 -45.51
C GLU A 139 8.90 -21.70 -46.39
N LEU A 140 8.64 -20.40 -46.21
CA LEU A 140 7.68 -19.70 -47.07
C LEU A 140 8.18 -19.66 -48.53
N PRO A 141 7.34 -20.09 -49.51
CA PRO A 141 7.72 -20.05 -50.92
C PRO A 141 7.80 -18.60 -51.43
N THR A 142 8.71 -18.37 -52.38
CA THR A 142 8.88 -17.05 -53.04
C THR A 142 7.90 -16.81 -54.19
N THR A 143 7.28 -17.87 -54.70
CA THR A 143 6.36 -17.82 -55.85
C THR A 143 5.11 -18.62 -55.53
N LYS A 144 3.95 -18.04 -55.80
CA LYS A 144 2.65 -18.67 -55.52
C LYS A 144 2.42 -19.90 -56.40
N TRP A 145 1.94 -20.97 -55.78
CA TRP A 145 1.50 -22.22 -56.45
C TRP A 145 2.52 -22.85 -57.40
N SER A 146 3.81 -22.75 -57.07
CA SER A 146 4.90 -23.30 -57.89
C SER A 146 4.73 -24.79 -58.20
N ASN A 147 4.28 -25.60 -57.23
CA ASN A 147 4.10 -27.04 -57.44
C ASN A 147 2.89 -27.35 -58.34
N THR A 148 1.81 -26.59 -58.21
CA THR A 148 0.59 -26.73 -59.02
C THR A 148 0.84 -26.29 -60.47
N LEU A 149 1.64 -25.24 -60.66
CA LEU A 149 2.11 -24.81 -61.98
C LEU A 149 2.98 -25.90 -62.64
N LEU A 150 3.91 -26.49 -61.90
CA LEU A 150 4.75 -27.59 -62.38
C LEU A 150 3.93 -28.85 -62.71
N ALA A 151 2.87 -29.12 -61.95
CA ALA A 151 1.94 -30.23 -62.20
C ALA A 151 1.05 -30.01 -63.45
N GLY A 152 1.01 -28.79 -64.00
CA GLY A 152 0.29 -28.48 -65.25
C GLY A 152 -1.24 -28.50 -65.12
N GLY A 153 -1.78 -28.33 -63.91
CA GLY A 153 -3.21 -28.43 -63.61
C GLY A 153 -3.99 -27.11 -63.65
N LEU A 154 -3.32 -25.96 -63.69
CA LEU A 154 -3.96 -24.64 -63.66
C LEU A 154 -4.31 -24.14 -65.07
N LYS A 155 -5.58 -23.80 -65.30
CA LYS A 155 -6.03 -23.14 -66.54
C LYS A 155 -5.75 -21.64 -66.54
N SER A 156 -5.72 -21.03 -65.36
CA SER A 156 -5.34 -19.64 -65.12
C SER A 156 -4.57 -19.55 -63.80
N SER A 157 -3.71 -18.54 -63.66
CA SER A 157 -2.86 -18.33 -62.48
C SER A 157 -3.41 -17.26 -61.52
N ASP A 158 -4.68 -16.89 -61.66
CA ASP A 158 -5.38 -16.02 -60.71
C ASP A 158 -5.89 -16.82 -59.50
N LEU A 159 -5.99 -16.15 -58.34
CA LEU A 159 -6.36 -16.80 -57.08
C LEU A 159 -7.80 -17.30 -57.04
N ASP A 160 -8.68 -16.79 -57.90
CA ASP A 160 -10.05 -17.23 -57.99
C ASP A 160 -10.26 -18.38 -59.00
N CYS A 161 -9.21 -18.84 -59.70
CA CYS A 161 -9.29 -19.99 -60.61
C CYS A 161 -9.80 -21.27 -59.91
N PRO A 162 -9.31 -21.66 -58.71
CA PRO A 162 -9.84 -22.82 -57.98
C PRO A 162 -11.25 -22.59 -57.43
N LEU A 163 -11.67 -21.34 -57.29
CA LEU A 163 -12.99 -20.97 -56.77
C LEU A 163 -14.06 -20.95 -57.87
N ARG A 164 -13.68 -20.57 -59.10
CA ARG A 164 -14.58 -20.49 -60.26
C ARG A 164 -14.81 -21.82 -60.94
N GLU A 165 -13.78 -22.66 -61.03
CA GLU A 165 -13.80 -23.87 -61.85
C GLU A 165 -13.88 -25.15 -61.01
N GLU A 166 -14.99 -25.88 -61.15
CA GLU A 166 -15.12 -27.21 -60.55
C GLU A 166 -14.07 -28.18 -61.13
N GLY A 167 -13.25 -28.77 -60.24
CA GLY A 167 -12.25 -29.79 -60.58
C GLY A 167 -10.80 -29.31 -60.68
N VAL A 168 -10.52 -28.01 -60.54
CA VAL A 168 -9.15 -27.50 -60.37
C VAL A 168 -8.71 -27.78 -58.94
N GLN A 169 -7.71 -28.65 -58.76
CA GLN A 169 -7.15 -28.95 -57.44
C GLN A 169 -5.74 -28.38 -57.32
N ILE A 170 -5.55 -27.55 -56.29
CA ILE A 170 -4.23 -27.06 -55.88
C ILE A 170 -3.43 -28.22 -55.30
N HIS A 171 -2.14 -28.26 -55.63
CA HIS A 171 -1.24 -29.30 -55.16
C HIS A 171 -1.19 -29.31 -53.61
N PRO A 172 -1.20 -30.48 -52.94
CA PRO A 172 -1.25 -30.54 -51.47
C PRO A 172 -0.14 -29.76 -50.75
N LYS A 173 1.06 -29.71 -51.34
CA LYS A 173 2.17 -28.90 -50.81
C LYS A 173 1.89 -27.40 -50.88
N ASP A 174 1.33 -26.93 -51.99
CA ASP A 174 0.95 -25.52 -52.13
C ASP A 174 -0.19 -25.14 -51.18
N ASN A 175 -1.16 -26.04 -50.95
CA ASN A 175 -2.19 -25.84 -49.92
C ASN A 175 -1.60 -25.73 -48.51
N GLN A 176 -0.59 -26.55 -48.20
CA GLN A 176 0.10 -26.47 -46.90
C GLN A 176 0.89 -25.17 -46.76
N ASP A 177 1.57 -24.75 -47.83
CA ASP A 177 2.35 -23.51 -47.84
C ASP A 177 1.42 -22.28 -47.72
N ASP A 178 0.27 -22.29 -48.41
CA ASP A 178 -0.79 -21.29 -48.29
C ASP A 178 -1.36 -21.23 -46.88
N HIS A 179 -1.64 -22.38 -46.26
CA HIS A 179 -2.10 -22.45 -44.88
C HIS A 179 -1.08 -21.81 -43.90
N CYS A 180 0.20 -22.15 -44.04
CA CYS A 180 1.26 -21.57 -43.22
C CYS A 180 1.40 -20.06 -43.44
N PHE A 181 1.29 -19.61 -44.69
CA PHE A 181 1.32 -18.20 -45.05
C PHE A 181 0.13 -17.46 -44.42
N TYR A 182 -1.11 -17.87 -44.69
CA TYR A 182 -2.29 -17.16 -44.19
C TYR A 182 -2.40 -17.18 -42.67
N LYS A 183 -1.96 -18.25 -42.00
CA LYS A 183 -1.86 -18.25 -40.54
C LYS A 183 -0.93 -17.14 -40.03
N TYR A 184 0.27 -17.05 -40.60
CA TYR A 184 1.25 -16.03 -40.23
C TYR A 184 0.74 -14.61 -40.54
N MET A 185 0.10 -14.43 -41.70
CA MET A 185 -0.50 -13.15 -42.09
C MET A 185 -1.66 -12.75 -41.18
N TYR A 186 -2.49 -13.70 -40.76
CA TYR A 186 -3.56 -13.44 -39.80
C TYR A 186 -3.01 -12.96 -38.45
N GLU A 187 -1.95 -13.59 -37.94
CA GLU A 187 -1.29 -13.14 -36.71
C GLU A 187 -0.72 -11.71 -36.85
N LEU A 188 -0.08 -11.39 -37.98
CA LEU A 188 0.42 -10.03 -38.26
C LEU A 188 -0.69 -8.99 -38.37
N ILE A 189 -1.81 -9.33 -39.02
CA ILE A 189 -2.98 -8.45 -39.18
C ILE A 189 -3.64 -8.18 -37.83
N LEU A 190 -3.78 -9.21 -36.99
CA LEU A 190 -4.30 -9.04 -35.64
C LEU A 190 -3.38 -8.13 -34.81
N ALA A 191 -2.06 -8.26 -34.93
CA ALA A 191 -1.10 -7.38 -34.26
C ALA A 191 -0.93 -5.98 -34.92
N GLY A 192 -1.75 -5.62 -35.91
CA GLY A 192 -1.71 -4.30 -36.55
C GLY A 192 -0.46 -4.03 -37.40
N LYS A 193 0.36 -5.06 -37.71
CA LYS A 193 1.62 -4.92 -38.45
C LYS A 193 1.41 -4.85 -39.97
N TYR A 194 0.55 -3.94 -40.43
CA TYR A 194 0.11 -3.86 -41.83
C TYR A 194 1.26 -3.65 -42.84
N GLU A 195 2.32 -2.94 -42.45
CA GLU A 195 3.50 -2.76 -43.30
C GLU A 195 4.36 -4.02 -43.44
N GLU A 196 4.41 -4.87 -42.41
CA GLU A 196 5.02 -6.21 -42.53
C GLU A 196 4.18 -7.10 -43.43
N VAL A 197 2.85 -7.07 -43.29
CA VAL A 197 1.93 -7.80 -44.18
C VAL A 197 2.13 -7.40 -45.65
N ARG A 198 2.22 -6.10 -45.95
CA ARG A 198 2.46 -5.63 -47.33
C ARG A 198 3.77 -6.19 -47.90
N ARG A 199 4.87 -6.12 -47.14
CA ARG A 199 6.17 -6.68 -47.56
C ARG A 199 6.14 -8.18 -47.76
N GLU A 200 5.48 -8.92 -46.86
CA GLU A 200 5.38 -10.38 -46.98
C GLU A 200 4.50 -10.82 -48.15
N CYS A 201 3.44 -10.07 -48.48
CA CYS A 201 2.68 -10.28 -49.72
C CYS A 201 3.55 -10.12 -50.97
N GLU A 202 4.46 -9.14 -51.00
CA GLU A 202 5.39 -8.93 -52.11
C GLU A 202 6.46 -10.04 -52.19
N TYR A 203 7.04 -10.44 -51.05
CA TYR A 203 8.11 -11.45 -50.99
C TYR A 203 7.64 -12.86 -51.32
N SER A 204 6.37 -13.17 -51.09
CA SER A 204 5.77 -14.49 -51.32
C SER A 204 4.92 -14.56 -52.60
N ASP A 205 4.90 -13.49 -53.41
CA ASP A 205 4.08 -13.39 -54.63
C ASP A 205 2.56 -13.53 -54.36
N ASN A 206 2.12 -13.12 -53.17
CA ASN A 206 0.70 -13.06 -52.75
C ASN A 206 0.11 -11.66 -53.01
N LEU A 207 0.33 -11.12 -54.22
CA LEU A 207 -0.02 -9.73 -54.57
C LEU A 207 -1.52 -9.44 -54.46
N THR A 208 -2.38 -10.43 -54.71
CA THR A 208 -3.84 -10.27 -54.58
C THR A 208 -4.25 -9.94 -53.16
N LEU A 209 -3.67 -10.61 -52.15
CA LEU A 209 -3.91 -10.25 -50.76
C LEU A 209 -3.41 -8.82 -50.48
N GLY A 210 -2.24 -8.46 -51.00
CA GLY A 210 -1.72 -7.10 -50.94
C GLY A 210 -2.69 -6.05 -51.52
N MET A 211 -3.31 -6.35 -52.67
CA MET A 211 -4.33 -5.49 -53.28
C MET A 211 -5.61 -5.39 -52.43
N ILE A 212 -6.07 -6.50 -51.84
CA ILE A 212 -7.22 -6.50 -50.93
C ILE A 212 -6.93 -5.60 -49.72
N MET A 213 -5.72 -5.70 -49.14
CA MET A 213 -5.27 -4.88 -48.01
C MET A 213 -5.23 -3.38 -48.34
N CYS A 214 -4.90 -2.99 -49.57
CA CYS A 214 -4.95 -1.58 -50.00
C CYS A 214 -6.36 -0.98 -49.92
N GLY A 215 -7.41 -1.81 -49.93
CA GLY A 215 -8.80 -1.37 -49.79
C GLY A 215 -9.22 -0.99 -48.35
N LEU A 216 -8.34 -1.20 -47.36
CA LEU A 216 -8.60 -0.77 -45.97
C LEU A 216 -8.62 0.75 -45.82
N GLU A 217 -7.88 1.48 -46.64
CA GLU A 217 -7.75 2.93 -46.56
C GLU A 217 -8.91 3.63 -47.26
N ASP A 218 -9.57 4.57 -46.57
CA ASP A 218 -10.54 5.44 -47.23
C ASP A 218 -9.84 6.35 -48.23
N TYR A 219 -10.57 6.71 -49.27
CA TYR A 219 -10.11 7.75 -50.17
C TYR A 219 -9.85 9.06 -49.41
N VAL A 220 -8.69 9.64 -49.66
CA VAL A 220 -8.30 10.98 -49.22
C VAL A 220 -7.72 11.72 -50.43
N ASP A 221 -8.06 13.01 -50.58
CA ASP A 221 -7.37 13.91 -51.49
C ASP A 221 -6.90 15.15 -50.73
N PRO A 222 -5.59 15.31 -50.45
CA PRO A 222 -5.04 16.43 -49.67
C PRO A 222 -5.32 17.81 -50.25
N ARG A 223 -5.73 17.89 -51.53
CA ARG A 223 -6.09 19.16 -52.18
C ARG A 223 -7.54 19.56 -51.92
N ILE A 224 -8.37 18.60 -51.52
CA ILE A 224 -9.80 18.76 -51.23
C ILE A 224 -10.02 18.72 -49.72
N ASP A 225 -9.43 17.72 -49.07
CA ASP A 225 -9.48 17.44 -47.65
C ASP A 225 -8.36 18.21 -46.93
N LEU A 226 -8.50 19.54 -46.86
CA LEU A 226 -7.50 20.44 -46.29
C LEU A 226 -7.21 20.12 -44.81
N GLU A 227 -8.18 19.55 -44.11
CA GLU A 227 -8.11 19.12 -42.71
C GLU A 227 -7.18 17.91 -42.50
N LEU A 228 -6.81 17.23 -43.59
CA LEU A 228 -5.91 16.07 -43.65
C LEU A 228 -4.65 16.36 -44.48
N ALA A 229 -4.47 17.58 -44.99
CA ALA A 229 -3.41 17.88 -45.96
C ALA A 229 -1.99 17.74 -45.40
N GLY A 230 -1.82 17.83 -44.08
CA GLY A 230 -0.54 17.62 -43.41
C GLY A 230 -0.10 16.16 -43.33
N ASP A 231 -1.03 15.22 -43.45
CA ASP A 231 -0.80 13.79 -43.19
C ASP A 231 -0.47 13.00 -44.47
N TYR A 232 -0.67 13.60 -45.66
CA TYR A 232 -0.66 12.90 -46.93
C TYR A 232 -0.02 13.74 -48.05
N GLU A 233 0.89 13.13 -48.83
CA GLU A 233 1.57 13.79 -49.95
C GLU A 233 0.75 13.78 -51.27
N GLY A 234 -0.22 12.88 -51.38
CA GLY A 234 -1.03 12.69 -52.59
C GLY A 234 -2.35 11.98 -52.31
N HIS A 235 -3.18 11.82 -53.35
CA HIS A 235 -4.44 11.09 -53.20
C HIS A 235 -4.18 9.59 -53.07
N GLN A 236 -4.85 8.94 -52.12
CA GLN A 236 -4.71 7.52 -51.85
C GLN A 236 -6.02 6.92 -51.33
N GLY A 237 -6.05 5.60 -51.10
CA GLY A 237 -7.23 4.86 -50.63
C GLY A 237 -8.33 4.66 -51.68
N ILE A 238 -9.45 4.07 -51.26
CA ILE A 238 -10.56 3.69 -52.15
C ILE A 238 -11.85 4.49 -51.89
N LYS A 239 -12.53 4.89 -52.98
CA LYS A 239 -13.76 5.70 -52.89
C LYS A 239 -14.97 4.89 -52.42
N LYS A 240 -15.16 3.70 -52.99
CA LYS A 240 -16.30 2.81 -52.71
C LYS A 240 -15.97 1.79 -51.62
N ARG A 241 -15.56 2.27 -50.44
CA ARG A 241 -15.17 1.40 -49.32
C ARG A 241 -16.33 0.54 -48.83
N ALA A 242 -17.57 1.05 -48.87
CA ALA A 242 -18.74 0.27 -48.50
C ALA A 242 -18.91 -0.96 -49.42
N LEU A 243 -18.77 -0.79 -50.74
CA LEU A 243 -18.79 -1.89 -51.69
C LEU A 243 -17.64 -2.90 -51.46
N TRP A 244 -16.41 -2.40 -51.27
CA TRP A 244 -15.25 -3.24 -50.96
C TRP A 244 -15.50 -4.10 -49.71
N ARG A 245 -16.03 -3.49 -48.64
CA ARG A 245 -16.34 -4.20 -47.38
C ARG A 245 -17.32 -5.35 -47.60
N ARG A 246 -18.37 -5.15 -48.42
CA ARG A 246 -19.33 -6.23 -48.77
C ARG A 246 -18.68 -7.31 -49.62
N ALA A 247 -17.86 -6.92 -50.60
CA ALA A 247 -17.17 -7.88 -51.46
C ALA A 247 -16.21 -8.77 -50.66
N VAL A 248 -15.43 -8.19 -49.75
CA VAL A 248 -14.52 -8.93 -48.85
C VAL A 248 -15.31 -9.80 -47.88
N TYR A 249 -16.43 -9.31 -47.33
CA TYR A 249 -17.32 -10.12 -46.50
C TYR A 249 -17.97 -11.30 -47.25
N ALA A 250 -18.39 -11.10 -48.50
CA ALA A 250 -18.91 -12.17 -49.34
C ALA A 250 -17.82 -13.22 -49.61
N LEU A 251 -16.59 -12.77 -49.87
CA LEU A 251 -15.44 -13.64 -50.09
C LEU A 251 -15.11 -14.46 -48.84
N SER A 252 -15.18 -13.87 -47.65
CA SER A 252 -14.87 -14.57 -46.38
C SER A 252 -15.79 -15.76 -46.09
N ARG A 253 -16.94 -15.86 -46.76
CA ARG A 253 -17.92 -16.94 -46.57
C ARG A 253 -17.79 -18.05 -47.61
N ASN A 254 -16.79 -17.98 -48.49
CA ASN A 254 -16.56 -19.01 -49.48
C ASN A 254 -15.94 -20.25 -48.80
N PRO A 255 -16.63 -21.41 -48.80
CA PRO A 255 -16.18 -22.60 -48.09
C PRO A 255 -14.93 -23.25 -48.70
N ASN A 256 -14.51 -22.82 -49.89
CA ASN A 256 -13.35 -23.37 -50.60
C ASN A 256 -12.04 -22.63 -50.26
N LEU A 257 -12.08 -21.62 -49.40
CA LEU A 257 -10.88 -20.90 -48.95
C LEU A 257 -10.19 -21.62 -47.79
N ASP A 258 -8.92 -21.31 -47.57
CA ASP A 258 -8.26 -21.67 -46.31
C ASP A 258 -8.95 -20.95 -45.14
N LYS A 259 -9.02 -21.63 -43.98
CA LYS A 259 -9.69 -21.10 -42.79
C LYS A 259 -9.10 -19.76 -42.30
N TYR A 260 -7.78 -19.57 -42.41
CA TYR A 260 -7.13 -18.32 -42.00
C TYR A 260 -7.29 -17.24 -43.08
N GLU A 261 -7.31 -17.62 -44.35
CA GLU A 261 -7.65 -16.70 -45.44
C GLU A 261 -9.07 -16.14 -45.27
N ALA A 262 -10.05 -17.01 -45.03
CA ALA A 262 -11.42 -16.62 -44.72
C ALA A 262 -11.50 -15.72 -43.48
N ALA A 263 -10.73 -16.04 -42.43
CA ALA A 263 -10.70 -15.24 -41.20
C ALA A 263 -10.05 -13.86 -41.39
N ILE A 264 -9.00 -13.76 -42.21
CA ILE A 264 -8.44 -12.46 -42.62
C ILE A 264 -9.55 -11.63 -43.23
N TYR A 265 -10.26 -12.15 -44.23
CA TYR A 265 -11.34 -11.41 -44.90
C TYR A 265 -12.49 -11.05 -43.95
N ALA A 266 -12.86 -11.94 -43.02
CA ALA A 266 -13.84 -11.64 -41.98
C ALA A 266 -13.38 -10.47 -41.10
N PHE A 267 -12.12 -10.49 -40.64
CA PHE A 267 -11.54 -9.42 -39.83
C PHE A 267 -11.45 -8.09 -40.60
N LEU A 268 -10.94 -8.10 -41.84
CA LEU A 268 -10.84 -6.89 -42.68
C LEU A 268 -12.20 -6.26 -42.98
N SER A 269 -13.25 -7.08 -43.09
CA SER A 269 -14.62 -6.60 -43.27
C SER A 269 -15.31 -6.19 -41.96
N GLY A 270 -14.65 -6.34 -40.81
CA GLY A 270 -15.22 -6.01 -39.49
C GLY A 270 -16.33 -6.97 -39.09
N THR A 271 -16.14 -8.27 -39.34
CA THR A 271 -17.06 -9.34 -38.95
C THR A 271 -16.33 -10.44 -38.18
N ILE A 272 -17.09 -11.32 -37.53
CA ILE A 272 -16.54 -12.38 -36.69
C ILE A 272 -16.22 -13.59 -37.58
N PRO A 273 -14.97 -14.10 -37.58
CA PRO A 273 -14.61 -15.33 -38.29
C PRO A 273 -15.44 -16.53 -37.80
N GLN A 274 -15.99 -17.33 -38.72
CA GLN A 274 -16.83 -18.49 -38.37
C GLN A 274 -16.03 -19.82 -38.30
N ASP A 275 -14.96 -19.93 -39.10
CA ASP A 275 -14.24 -21.19 -39.30
C ASP A 275 -12.95 -21.34 -38.47
N ILE A 276 -12.63 -20.33 -37.64
CA ILE A 276 -11.55 -20.45 -36.66
C ILE A 276 -12.14 -21.01 -35.37
N ASP A 277 -11.57 -22.13 -34.93
CA ASP A 277 -11.86 -22.69 -33.61
C ASP A 277 -11.64 -21.62 -32.55
N GLU A 278 -12.65 -21.37 -31.73
CA GLU A 278 -12.62 -20.32 -30.70
C GLU A 278 -11.47 -20.54 -29.70
N GLN A 279 -11.02 -21.78 -29.53
CA GLN A 279 -9.85 -22.16 -28.72
C GLN A 279 -8.50 -21.71 -29.31
N GLN A 280 -8.46 -21.23 -30.55
CA GLN A 280 -7.25 -20.72 -31.21
C GLN A 280 -7.06 -19.21 -31.02
N LEU A 281 -8.08 -18.52 -30.48
CA LEU A 281 -7.99 -17.12 -30.09
C LEU A 281 -7.84 -17.08 -28.57
N ASP A 282 -6.88 -16.33 -28.06
CA ASP A 282 -6.76 -15.99 -26.64
C ASP A 282 -7.76 -14.86 -26.28
N TRP A 283 -7.83 -14.52 -25.00
CA TRP A 283 -8.72 -13.48 -24.49
C TRP A 283 -8.57 -12.14 -25.26
N GLU A 284 -7.34 -11.69 -25.48
CA GLU A 284 -7.02 -10.43 -26.13
C GLU A 284 -7.43 -10.43 -27.62
N ARG A 285 -7.13 -11.50 -28.37
CA ARG A 285 -7.51 -11.62 -29.79
C ARG A 285 -9.02 -11.70 -29.95
N MET A 286 -9.72 -12.40 -29.07
CA MET A 286 -11.17 -12.48 -29.14
C MET A 286 -11.81 -11.11 -28.89
N LEU A 287 -11.35 -10.40 -27.85
CA LEU A 287 -11.81 -9.03 -27.58
C LEU A 287 -11.58 -8.12 -28.79
N LEU A 288 -10.38 -8.17 -29.40
CA LEU A 288 -10.03 -7.40 -30.60
C LEU A 288 -11.01 -7.63 -31.77
N VAL A 289 -11.39 -8.89 -32.05
CA VAL A 289 -12.32 -9.20 -33.15
C VAL A 289 -13.68 -8.51 -32.95
N TYR A 290 -14.23 -8.54 -31.73
CA TYR A 290 -15.49 -7.87 -31.42
C TYR A 290 -15.38 -6.35 -31.42
N LEU A 291 -14.28 -5.80 -30.91
CA LEU A 291 -14.03 -4.35 -30.96
C LEU A 291 -13.92 -3.86 -32.41
N ASN A 292 -13.22 -4.60 -33.26
CA ASN A 292 -13.11 -4.30 -34.68
C ASN A 292 -14.49 -4.35 -35.39
N GLN A 293 -15.38 -5.27 -34.99
CA GLN A 293 -16.76 -5.26 -35.47
C GLN A 293 -17.51 -4.00 -35.02
N ILE A 294 -17.46 -3.62 -33.73
CA ILE A 294 -18.10 -2.41 -33.21
C ILE A 294 -17.61 -1.17 -33.97
N TRP A 295 -16.28 -1.05 -34.14
CA TRP A 295 -15.62 0.03 -34.86
C TRP A 295 -16.19 0.20 -36.28
N ASN A 296 -16.19 -0.89 -37.06
CA ASN A 296 -16.66 -0.83 -38.45
C ASN A 296 -18.16 -0.55 -38.55
N ILE A 297 -18.98 -1.09 -37.63
CA ILE A 297 -20.43 -0.84 -37.62
C ILE A 297 -20.74 0.62 -37.28
N LYS A 298 -20.14 1.16 -36.20
CA LYS A 298 -20.37 2.54 -35.78
C LYS A 298 -19.96 3.54 -36.87
N ILE A 299 -18.79 3.37 -37.47
CA ILE A 299 -18.31 4.23 -38.56
C ILE A 299 -19.24 4.17 -39.77
N GLU A 300 -19.67 2.98 -40.17
CA GLU A 300 -20.53 2.84 -41.33
C GLU A 300 -21.93 3.41 -41.10
N ASN A 301 -22.51 3.18 -39.92
CA ASN A 301 -23.80 3.77 -39.55
C ASN A 301 -23.74 5.28 -39.61
N TYR A 302 -22.66 5.90 -39.10
CA TYR A 302 -22.45 7.34 -39.22
C TYR A 302 -22.39 7.81 -40.68
N LEU A 303 -21.63 7.11 -41.54
CA LEU A 303 -21.54 7.46 -42.95
C LEU A 303 -22.88 7.28 -43.69
N LEU A 304 -23.70 6.30 -43.29
CA LEU A 304 -25.07 6.13 -43.81
C LEU A 304 -25.99 7.27 -43.36
N GLU A 305 -25.90 7.69 -42.09
CA GLU A 305 -26.66 8.81 -41.54
C GLU A 305 -26.32 10.14 -42.22
N LYS A 306 -25.05 10.34 -42.59
CA LYS A 306 -24.58 11.49 -43.37
C LYS A 306 -24.79 11.34 -44.89
N GLU A 307 -25.55 10.33 -45.32
CA GLU A 307 -25.86 10.03 -46.73
C GLU A 307 -24.62 9.88 -47.65
N ARG A 308 -23.47 9.48 -47.09
CA ARG A 308 -22.20 9.35 -47.81
C ARG A 308 -22.04 8.05 -48.58
N ILE A 309 -22.85 7.05 -48.27
CA ILE A 309 -22.79 5.73 -48.88
C ILE A 309 -23.97 5.55 -49.85
N ASN A 310 -23.66 5.26 -51.11
CA ASN A 310 -24.69 4.93 -52.09
C ASN A 310 -25.30 3.56 -51.74
N LYS A 311 -26.63 3.47 -51.71
CA LYS A 311 -27.37 2.23 -51.43
C LYS A 311 -27.05 1.10 -52.41
N GLU A 312 -26.63 1.42 -53.64
CA GLU A 312 -26.17 0.44 -54.63
C GLU A 312 -24.87 -0.27 -54.22
N GLU A 313 -24.08 0.31 -53.30
CA GLU A 313 -22.85 -0.31 -52.78
C GLU A 313 -23.13 -1.38 -51.72
N LEU A 314 -24.34 -1.40 -51.15
CA LEU A 314 -24.77 -2.31 -50.09
C LEU A 314 -25.24 -3.66 -50.68
N ILE A 315 -24.36 -4.32 -51.43
CA ILE A 315 -24.68 -5.52 -52.21
C ILE A 315 -24.99 -6.76 -51.36
N GLU A 316 -24.53 -6.78 -50.11
CA GLU A 316 -24.70 -7.87 -49.15
C GLU A 316 -25.19 -7.34 -47.81
N GLN A 317 -26.01 -8.14 -47.12
CA GLN A 317 -26.48 -7.82 -45.77
C GLN A 317 -25.39 -8.11 -44.75
N MET A 318 -25.05 -7.11 -43.95
CA MET A 318 -24.07 -7.20 -42.86
C MET A 318 -24.71 -6.77 -41.55
N PRO A 319 -24.18 -7.20 -40.39
CA PRO A 319 -24.62 -6.71 -39.09
C PRO A 319 -24.49 -5.18 -39.01
N SER A 320 -25.56 -4.51 -38.56
CA SER A 320 -25.63 -3.05 -38.44
C SER A 320 -25.86 -2.55 -37.01
N GLN A 321 -26.14 -3.46 -36.07
CA GLN A 321 -26.30 -3.12 -34.66
C GLN A 321 -24.98 -3.39 -33.92
N PRO A 322 -24.31 -2.36 -33.37
CA PRO A 322 -23.10 -2.56 -32.59
C PRO A 322 -23.46 -3.14 -31.22
N LEU A 323 -22.64 -4.07 -30.73
CA LEU A 323 -22.72 -4.53 -29.34
C LEU A 323 -22.17 -3.47 -28.40
N SER A 324 -22.64 -3.45 -27.14
CA SER A 324 -21.99 -2.65 -26.09
C SER A 324 -20.68 -3.29 -25.65
N LEU A 325 -19.74 -2.48 -25.12
CA LEU A 325 -18.49 -2.99 -24.54
C LEU A 325 -18.73 -4.01 -23.42
N SER A 326 -19.75 -3.78 -22.59
CA SER A 326 -20.16 -4.71 -21.53
C SER A 326 -20.66 -6.04 -22.07
N ALA A 327 -21.44 -6.04 -23.16
CA ALA A 327 -21.91 -7.26 -23.80
C ALA A 327 -20.73 -8.05 -24.41
N VAL A 328 -19.78 -7.35 -25.04
CA VAL A 328 -18.57 -7.99 -25.58
C VAL A 328 -17.75 -8.65 -24.48
N LEU A 329 -17.45 -7.93 -23.39
CA LEU A 329 -16.69 -8.49 -22.27
C LEU A 329 -17.39 -9.70 -21.64
N ASN A 330 -18.72 -9.69 -21.52
CA ASN A 330 -19.49 -10.85 -21.05
C ASN A 330 -19.39 -12.05 -22.01
N ILE A 331 -19.41 -11.81 -23.32
CA ILE A 331 -19.22 -12.86 -24.33
C ILE A 331 -17.82 -13.46 -24.19
N VAL A 332 -16.78 -12.62 -24.12
CA VAL A 332 -15.39 -13.08 -23.95
C VAL A 332 -15.25 -13.85 -22.64
N ALA A 333 -15.81 -13.34 -21.54
CA ALA A 333 -15.81 -14.02 -20.24
C ALA A 333 -16.48 -15.39 -20.25
N SER A 334 -17.59 -15.54 -20.99
CA SER A 334 -18.26 -16.84 -21.12
C SER A 334 -17.46 -17.87 -21.92
N LYS A 335 -16.55 -17.42 -22.79
CA LYS A 335 -15.75 -18.28 -23.68
C LYS A 335 -14.36 -18.56 -23.11
N HIS A 336 -13.77 -17.60 -22.40
CA HIS A 336 -12.45 -17.65 -21.78
C HIS A 336 -12.57 -17.46 -20.27
N VAL A 337 -13.20 -18.40 -19.57
CA VAL A 337 -13.53 -18.28 -18.14
C VAL A 337 -12.27 -18.10 -17.29
N GLU A 338 -11.30 -19.01 -17.40
CA GLU A 338 -10.06 -18.96 -16.59
C GLU A 338 -9.27 -17.67 -16.80
N GLU A 339 -9.14 -17.21 -18.05
CA GLU A 339 -8.43 -15.97 -18.35
C GLU A 339 -9.19 -14.74 -17.84
N SER A 340 -10.53 -14.75 -17.93
CA SER A 340 -11.38 -13.61 -17.55
C SER A 340 -11.58 -13.48 -16.05
N GLU A 341 -11.49 -14.58 -15.30
CA GLU A 341 -11.50 -14.60 -13.83
C GLU A 341 -10.16 -14.12 -13.24
N HIS A 342 -9.09 -14.04 -14.05
CA HIS A 342 -7.81 -13.51 -13.61
C HIS A 342 -7.94 -12.08 -13.06
N PRO A 343 -7.52 -11.79 -11.82
CA PRO A 343 -7.82 -10.52 -11.15
C PRO A 343 -7.36 -9.27 -11.92
N ILE A 344 -6.16 -9.31 -12.53
CA ILE A 344 -5.65 -8.19 -13.35
C ILE A 344 -6.54 -7.96 -14.59
N ARG A 345 -7.08 -9.01 -15.24
CA ARG A 345 -7.98 -8.85 -16.39
C ARG A 345 -9.35 -8.34 -15.97
N VAL A 346 -9.83 -8.69 -14.78
CA VAL A 346 -11.02 -8.08 -14.17
C VAL A 346 -10.80 -6.57 -13.99
N LEU A 347 -9.61 -6.15 -13.53
CA LEU A 347 -9.27 -4.72 -13.43
C LEU A 347 -9.18 -4.06 -14.81
N MET A 348 -8.58 -4.71 -15.81
CA MET A 348 -8.59 -4.21 -17.20
C MET A 348 -10.02 -3.99 -17.70
N GLY A 349 -10.92 -4.95 -17.45
CA GLY A 349 -12.34 -4.84 -17.77
C GLY A 349 -13.01 -3.65 -17.07
N ALA A 350 -12.73 -3.44 -15.79
CA ALA A 350 -13.24 -2.29 -15.04
C ALA A 350 -12.71 -0.95 -15.57
N VAL A 351 -11.44 -0.88 -16.01
CA VAL A 351 -10.85 0.31 -16.63
C VAL A 351 -11.49 0.59 -17.99
N ILE A 352 -11.66 -0.44 -18.83
CA ILE A 352 -12.34 -0.37 -20.14
C ILE A 352 -13.76 0.19 -19.98
N LEU A 353 -14.54 -0.36 -19.04
CA LEU A 353 -15.93 0.03 -18.80
C LEU A 353 -16.08 1.33 -18.00
N ASN A 354 -14.97 1.92 -17.53
CA ASN A 354 -14.98 3.08 -16.64
C ASN A 354 -15.75 2.82 -15.32
N THR A 355 -15.68 1.60 -14.80
CA THR A 355 -16.33 1.14 -13.57
C THR A 355 -15.32 0.81 -12.48
N ILE A 356 -14.19 1.52 -12.43
CA ILE A 356 -13.12 1.23 -11.46
C ILE A 356 -13.53 1.51 -10.02
N SER A 357 -14.31 2.57 -9.78
CA SER A 357 -14.81 2.94 -8.44
C SER A 357 -15.64 1.81 -7.79
N PRO A 358 -16.70 1.27 -8.43
CA PRO A 358 -17.43 0.14 -7.86
C PRO A 358 -16.59 -1.16 -7.79
N ALA A 359 -15.62 -1.36 -8.69
CA ALA A 359 -14.72 -2.51 -8.63
C ALA A 359 -13.80 -2.45 -7.38
N VAL A 360 -13.22 -1.28 -7.09
CA VAL A 360 -12.43 -1.03 -5.87
C VAL A 360 -13.27 -1.26 -4.62
N LYS A 361 -14.52 -0.78 -4.60
CA LYS A 361 -15.43 -1.01 -3.48
C LYS A 361 -15.72 -2.49 -3.25
N SER A 362 -16.05 -3.21 -4.33
CA SER A 362 -16.27 -4.67 -4.26
C SER A 362 -15.04 -5.41 -3.75
N PHE A 363 -13.84 -4.96 -4.11
CA PHE A 363 -12.59 -5.52 -3.63
C PHE A 363 -12.38 -5.26 -2.14
N ILE A 364 -12.66 -4.05 -1.66
CA ILE A 364 -12.57 -3.69 -0.24
C ILE A 364 -13.57 -4.50 0.59
N ASP A 365 -14.79 -4.68 0.09
CA ASP A 365 -15.81 -5.51 0.76
C ASP A 365 -15.32 -6.96 0.88
N MET A 366 -14.72 -7.52 -0.18
CA MET A 366 -14.12 -8.86 -0.17
C MET A 366 -12.95 -8.97 0.82
N LEU A 367 -12.09 -7.96 0.91
CA LEU A 367 -11.01 -7.90 1.92
C LEU A 367 -11.57 -7.88 3.35
N LEU A 368 -12.61 -7.10 3.60
CA LEU A 368 -13.25 -7.02 4.91
C LEU A 368 -13.87 -8.36 5.33
N ASP A 369 -14.46 -9.08 4.38
CA ASP A 369 -15.05 -10.40 4.61
C ASP A 369 -13.98 -11.47 4.86
N ALA A 370 -12.82 -11.38 4.19
CA ALA A 370 -11.63 -12.18 4.48
C ALA A 370 -11.13 -11.97 5.92
N VAL A 371 -11.00 -10.71 6.34
CA VAL A 371 -10.51 -10.34 7.68
C VAL A 371 -11.48 -10.79 8.79
N LYS A 372 -12.80 -10.80 8.51
CA LYS A 372 -13.82 -11.30 9.43
C LYS A 372 -13.89 -12.83 9.50
N GLY A 373 -13.13 -13.55 8.68
CA GLY A 373 -13.12 -15.01 8.62
C GLY A 373 -14.42 -15.60 8.06
N VAL A 374 -15.18 -14.82 7.29
CA VAL A 374 -16.41 -15.26 6.62
C VAL A 374 -16.06 -16.12 5.40
N ASP A 375 -14.95 -15.80 4.73
CA ASP A 375 -14.38 -16.58 3.62
C ASP A 375 -12.95 -17.02 3.96
N GLN A 376 -12.77 -18.32 4.26
CA GLN A 376 -11.47 -18.92 4.59
C GLN A 376 -10.61 -19.25 3.36
N GLU A 377 -11.18 -19.15 2.16
CA GLU A 377 -10.52 -19.37 0.85
C GLU A 377 -10.34 -18.05 0.08
N ASN A 378 -10.05 -16.95 0.79
CA ASN A 378 -9.87 -15.67 0.11
C ASN A 378 -8.47 -15.59 -0.53
N ASP A 379 -8.39 -15.92 -1.82
CA ASP A 379 -7.16 -15.89 -2.62
C ASP A 379 -6.51 -14.50 -2.70
N LEU A 380 -7.23 -13.43 -2.36
CA LEU A 380 -6.68 -12.06 -2.42
C LEU A 380 -5.62 -11.76 -1.35
N LEU A 381 -5.73 -12.38 -0.16
CA LEU A 381 -4.64 -12.33 0.83
C LEU A 381 -3.54 -13.34 0.50
N SER A 382 -3.84 -14.34 -0.35
CA SER A 382 -2.84 -15.28 -0.88
C SER A 382 -2.04 -14.67 -2.03
N GLU A 383 -2.55 -13.60 -2.66
CA GLU A 383 -1.95 -12.86 -3.78
C GLU A 383 -1.57 -11.39 -3.46
N PRO A 384 -0.45 -11.14 -2.75
CA PRO A 384 -0.01 -9.81 -2.31
C PRO A 384 0.14 -8.74 -3.40
N TYR A 385 0.31 -9.17 -4.66
CA TYR A 385 0.52 -8.27 -5.79
C TYR A 385 -0.76 -7.51 -6.18
N ILE A 386 -1.95 -8.08 -5.96
CA ILE A 386 -3.22 -7.40 -6.27
C ILE A 386 -3.46 -6.20 -5.36
N LEU A 387 -3.20 -6.37 -4.04
CA LEU A 387 -3.28 -5.26 -3.10
C LEU A 387 -2.30 -4.15 -3.47
N ARG A 388 -1.08 -4.50 -3.90
CA ARG A 388 -0.12 -3.51 -4.43
C ARG A 388 -0.72 -2.78 -5.62
N ILE A 389 -1.15 -3.48 -6.67
CA ILE A 389 -1.67 -2.87 -7.91
C ILE A 389 -2.83 -1.92 -7.59
N LEU A 390 -3.79 -2.36 -6.79
CA LEU A 390 -4.95 -1.55 -6.43
C LEU A 390 -4.60 -0.32 -5.61
N THR A 391 -3.65 -0.45 -4.67
CA THR A 391 -3.19 0.71 -3.87
C THR A 391 -2.59 1.77 -4.77
N HIS A 392 -1.71 1.37 -5.68
CA HIS A 392 -1.05 2.31 -6.60
C HIS A 392 -2.03 2.88 -7.63
N LEU A 393 -3.01 2.08 -8.10
CA LEU A 393 -4.05 2.54 -9.01
C LEU A 393 -4.95 3.58 -8.35
N VAL A 394 -5.37 3.35 -7.11
CA VAL A 394 -6.18 4.32 -6.35
C VAL A 394 -5.39 5.60 -6.06
N ILE A 395 -4.11 5.49 -5.67
CA ILE A 395 -3.25 6.67 -5.49
C ILE A 395 -3.12 7.47 -6.78
N PHE A 396 -2.90 6.80 -7.92
CA PHE A 396 -2.84 7.47 -9.21
C PHE A 396 -4.18 8.14 -9.56
N LEU A 397 -5.31 7.43 -9.42
CA LEU A 397 -6.64 7.96 -9.74
C LEU A 397 -7.03 9.14 -8.84
N ASP A 398 -6.64 9.15 -7.57
CA ASP A 398 -6.83 10.27 -6.65
C ASP A 398 -6.15 11.55 -7.16
N LYS A 399 -4.99 11.41 -7.81
CA LYS A 399 -4.22 12.54 -8.35
C LYS A 399 -4.66 12.94 -9.77
N ALA A 400 -4.90 11.98 -10.65
CA ALA A 400 -5.31 12.23 -12.03
C ALA A 400 -6.78 12.64 -12.15
N CYS A 401 -7.65 12.04 -11.33
CA CYS A 401 -9.10 12.23 -11.36
C CYS A 401 -9.68 12.41 -9.95
N PRO A 402 -9.44 13.57 -9.29
CA PRO A 402 -9.91 13.80 -7.93
C PRO A 402 -11.41 13.55 -7.77
N GLY A 403 -11.80 12.77 -6.76
CA GLY A 403 -13.20 12.48 -6.43
C GLY A 403 -13.82 11.25 -7.12
N VAL A 404 -13.09 10.54 -8.00
CA VAL A 404 -13.59 9.27 -8.60
C VAL A 404 -13.67 8.14 -7.57
N ILE A 405 -12.70 8.09 -6.65
CA ILE A 405 -12.65 7.12 -5.56
C ILE A 405 -13.11 7.80 -4.26
N GLU A 406 -13.94 7.11 -3.48
CA GLU A 406 -14.38 7.59 -2.17
C GLU A 406 -13.20 7.61 -1.19
N GLU A 407 -13.02 8.71 -0.46
CA GLU A 407 -11.89 8.89 0.47
C GLU A 407 -11.81 7.76 1.51
N GLY A 408 -12.95 7.35 2.07
CA GLY A 408 -13.00 6.25 3.02
C GLY A 408 -12.55 4.90 2.43
N ASP A 409 -12.71 4.69 1.13
CA ASP A 409 -12.25 3.48 0.44
C ASP A 409 -10.74 3.56 0.15
N LYS A 410 -10.23 4.73 -0.23
CA LYS A 410 -8.78 5.00 -0.31
C LYS A 410 -8.09 4.71 1.02
N SER A 411 -8.61 5.26 2.12
CA SER A 411 -8.03 5.10 3.46
C SER A 411 -8.01 3.65 3.92
N LYS A 412 -9.09 2.87 3.74
CA LYS A 412 -9.10 1.44 4.06
C LYS A 412 -8.06 0.65 3.27
N LEU A 413 -7.92 0.95 1.99
CA LEU A 413 -7.04 0.19 1.10
C LEU A 413 -5.57 0.50 1.42
N VAL A 414 -5.21 1.77 1.57
CA VAL A 414 -3.86 2.21 1.96
C VAL A 414 -3.49 1.68 3.36
N THR A 415 -4.40 1.72 4.34
CA THR A 415 -4.13 1.18 5.69
C THR A 415 -3.94 -0.34 5.70
N THR A 416 -4.69 -1.07 4.85
CA THR A 416 -4.50 -2.52 4.65
C THR A 416 -3.13 -2.78 4.01
N TYR A 417 -2.73 -1.99 3.03
CA TYR A 417 -1.42 -2.09 2.41
C TYR A 417 -0.26 -1.74 3.36
N VAL A 418 -0.41 -0.71 4.20
CA VAL A 418 0.55 -0.41 5.29
C VAL A 418 0.68 -1.59 6.26
N SER A 419 -0.42 -2.27 6.57
CA SER A 419 -0.40 -3.48 7.41
C SER A 419 0.36 -4.63 6.75
N LEU A 420 0.25 -4.78 5.42
CA LEU A 420 1.05 -5.73 4.64
C LEU A 420 2.55 -5.37 4.65
N LEU A 421 2.90 -4.09 4.49
CA LEU A 421 4.29 -3.63 4.58
C LEU A 421 4.89 -3.90 5.96
N ASN A 422 4.09 -3.74 7.02
CA ASN A 422 4.47 -4.07 8.39
C ASN A 422 4.76 -5.59 8.55
N LEU A 423 3.92 -6.44 7.96
CA LEU A 423 4.13 -7.90 7.94
C LEU A 423 5.44 -8.29 7.22
N TYR A 424 5.85 -7.53 6.20
CA TYR A 424 7.12 -7.73 5.48
C TYR A 424 8.31 -6.97 6.07
N GLU A 425 8.14 -6.37 7.26
CA GLU A 425 9.16 -5.61 7.98
C GLU A 425 9.75 -4.45 7.13
N GLN A 426 8.98 -3.92 6.17
CA GLN A 426 9.38 -2.79 5.32
C GLN A 426 8.92 -1.46 5.93
N TYR A 427 9.37 -1.18 7.16
CA TYR A 427 8.94 0.00 7.93
C TYR A 427 9.23 1.33 7.23
N ASP A 428 10.34 1.43 6.49
CA ASP A 428 10.76 2.65 5.80
C ASP A 428 9.80 3.08 4.69
N LEU A 429 8.99 2.16 4.16
CA LEU A 429 8.03 2.43 3.09
C LEU A 429 6.70 2.97 3.62
N VAL A 430 6.38 2.72 4.90
CA VAL A 430 5.09 3.08 5.51
C VAL A 430 4.77 4.58 5.40
N PRO A 431 5.71 5.51 5.71
CA PRO A 431 5.41 6.95 5.68
C PRO A 431 5.06 7.46 4.28
N VAL A 432 5.60 6.82 3.23
CA VAL A 432 5.32 7.14 1.82
C VAL A 432 3.82 7.06 1.56
N TYR A 433 3.21 5.93 1.92
CA TYR A 433 1.81 5.67 1.64
C TYR A 433 0.87 6.40 2.61
N ILE A 434 1.29 6.57 3.86
CA ILE A 434 0.53 7.38 4.84
C ILE A 434 0.43 8.83 4.37
N SER A 435 1.47 9.40 3.75
CA SER A 435 1.43 10.76 3.22
C SER A 435 0.38 10.99 2.11
N CYS A 436 -0.18 9.92 1.54
CA CYS A 436 -1.24 9.99 0.54
C CYS A 436 -2.66 10.09 1.14
N LEU A 437 -2.80 10.03 2.46
CA LEU A 437 -4.08 10.08 3.18
C LEU A 437 -4.44 11.50 3.63
N ASP A 438 -5.69 11.71 3.97
CA ASP A 438 -6.16 12.94 4.63
C ASP A 438 -5.62 13.07 6.07
N GLU A 439 -5.53 14.29 6.60
CA GLU A 439 -4.91 14.58 7.90
C GLU A 439 -5.45 13.72 9.06
N GLN A 440 -6.76 13.49 9.10
CA GLN A 440 -7.39 12.68 10.15
C GLN A 440 -6.96 11.22 10.06
N ASP A 441 -6.92 10.67 8.85
CA ASP A 441 -6.56 9.27 8.60
C ASP A 441 -5.05 9.06 8.74
N ILE A 442 -4.22 10.06 8.40
CA ILE A 442 -2.78 10.08 8.71
C ILE A 442 -2.57 9.87 10.21
N MET A 443 -3.25 10.66 11.04
CA MET A 443 -3.09 10.59 12.49
C MET A 443 -3.49 9.22 13.04
N GLU A 444 -4.64 8.68 12.61
CA GLU A 444 -5.12 7.38 13.10
C GLU A 444 -4.26 6.21 12.61
N ALA A 445 -3.97 6.14 11.31
CA ALA A 445 -3.20 5.06 10.71
C ALA A 445 -1.76 5.04 11.23
N TYR A 446 -1.10 6.21 11.26
CA TYR A 446 0.30 6.25 11.65
C TYR A 446 0.49 6.08 13.15
N SER A 447 -0.43 6.63 13.98
CA SER A 447 -0.35 6.42 15.42
C SER A 447 -0.48 4.95 15.81
N PHE A 448 -1.33 4.19 15.12
CA PHE A 448 -1.47 2.75 15.28
C PHE A 448 -0.23 1.98 14.82
N PHE A 449 0.41 2.39 13.73
CA PHE A 449 1.67 1.79 13.29
C PHE A 449 2.79 2.05 14.31
N LEU A 450 2.99 3.30 14.73
CA LEU A 450 4.06 3.68 15.66
C LEU A 450 3.86 3.10 17.06
N SER A 451 2.62 2.86 17.51
CA SER A 451 2.38 2.21 18.79
C SER A 451 2.92 0.78 18.81
N ASN A 452 2.83 0.07 17.68
CA ASN A 452 3.28 -1.31 17.58
C ASN A 452 4.77 -1.46 17.21
N LEU A 453 5.48 -0.35 16.96
CA LEU A 453 6.87 -0.38 16.51
C LEU A 453 7.86 -0.61 17.67
N VAL A 454 8.66 -1.66 17.55
CA VAL A 454 9.68 -2.04 18.54
C VAL A 454 11.09 -1.68 18.04
N GLY A 455 11.90 -1.05 18.90
CA GLY A 455 13.33 -0.80 18.67
C GLY A 455 13.71 0.65 18.32
N ASP A 456 14.76 1.17 18.96
CA ASP A 456 15.10 2.60 18.90
C ASP A 456 15.60 3.11 17.56
N SER A 457 16.37 2.31 16.80
CA SER A 457 16.86 2.69 15.47
C SER A 457 15.72 2.89 14.48
N SER A 458 14.69 2.03 14.56
CA SER A 458 13.50 2.15 13.73
C SER A 458 12.72 3.42 14.06
N ARG A 459 12.63 3.79 15.34
CA ARG A 459 11.96 5.04 15.76
C ARG A 459 12.63 6.29 15.21
N GLU A 460 13.96 6.36 15.29
CA GLU A 460 14.73 7.48 14.75
C GLU A 460 14.54 7.60 13.24
N ARG A 461 14.61 6.47 12.53
CA ARG A 461 14.38 6.43 11.10
C ARG A 461 12.97 6.90 10.72
N GLN A 462 11.94 6.48 11.46
CA GLN A 462 10.57 6.92 11.23
C GLN A 462 10.41 8.43 11.45
N LEU A 463 11.03 8.99 12.49
CA LEU A 463 10.99 10.44 12.73
C LEU A 463 11.66 11.22 11.60
N GLU A 464 12.81 10.76 11.08
CA GLU A 464 13.43 11.35 9.90
C GLU A 464 12.47 11.39 8.71
N LEU A 465 11.75 10.29 8.47
CA LEU A 465 10.76 10.18 7.39
C LEU A 465 9.53 11.06 7.63
N CYS A 466 9.05 11.20 8.87
CA CYS A 466 7.98 12.15 9.22
C CYS A 466 8.33 13.58 8.79
N TYR A 467 9.55 14.01 9.11
CA TYR A 467 10.03 15.35 8.73
C TYR A 467 10.25 15.48 7.22
N PHE A 468 10.72 14.43 6.56
CA PHE A 468 10.90 14.41 5.11
C PHE A 468 9.57 14.62 4.37
N PHE A 469 8.51 13.93 4.80
CA PHE A 469 7.17 14.05 4.20
C PHE A 469 6.32 15.21 4.78
N GLN A 470 6.89 16.05 5.64
CA GLN A 470 6.20 17.16 6.31
C GLN A 470 4.91 16.74 7.05
N LEU A 471 4.88 15.52 7.60
CA LEU A 471 3.73 15.02 8.33
C LEU A 471 3.52 15.78 9.65
N PRO A 472 2.29 15.86 10.18
CA PRO A 472 1.96 16.54 11.44
C PRO A 472 2.52 15.78 12.66
N THR A 473 3.84 15.77 12.77
CA THR A 473 4.62 14.89 13.65
C THR A 473 4.21 15.05 15.11
N ALA A 474 3.98 16.30 15.55
CA ALA A 474 3.56 16.56 16.93
C ALA A 474 2.21 15.89 17.26
N ASN A 475 1.21 16.02 16.38
CA ASN A 475 -0.12 15.44 16.59
C ASN A 475 -0.09 13.92 16.52
N ILE A 476 0.68 13.36 15.57
CA ILE A 476 0.87 11.92 15.44
C ILE A 476 1.47 11.35 16.73
N LEU A 477 2.55 11.93 17.26
CA LEU A 477 3.22 11.42 18.46
C LEU A 477 2.35 11.54 19.72
N LYS A 478 1.60 12.64 19.87
CA LYS A 478 0.61 12.79 20.95
C LYS A 478 -0.46 11.70 20.86
N ARG A 479 -0.99 11.44 19.67
CA ARG A 479 -1.97 10.37 19.42
C ARG A 479 -1.39 8.98 19.69
N THR A 480 -0.13 8.73 19.29
CA THR A 480 0.60 7.49 19.58
C THR A 480 0.73 7.26 21.07
N ALA A 481 1.17 8.27 21.83
CA ALA A 481 1.29 8.17 23.27
C ALA A 481 -0.08 7.87 23.91
N GLN A 482 -1.12 8.63 23.57
CA GLN A 482 -2.48 8.41 24.07
C GLN A 482 -2.98 6.99 23.78
N ARG A 483 -2.75 6.48 22.57
CA ARG A 483 -3.14 5.13 22.17
C ARG A 483 -2.46 4.07 23.04
N ILE A 484 -1.15 4.16 23.23
CA ILE A 484 -0.39 3.25 24.12
C ILE A 484 -0.91 3.32 25.57
N PHE A 485 -1.20 4.53 26.07
CA PHE A 485 -1.76 4.70 27.42
C PHE A 485 -3.11 4.01 27.58
N ASN A 486 -3.98 4.07 26.57
CA ASN A 486 -5.29 3.42 26.57
C ASN A 486 -5.16 1.89 26.44
N ASP A 487 -4.31 1.41 25.52
CA ASP A 487 -4.12 -0.03 25.27
C ASP A 487 -3.54 -0.75 26.50
N THR A 488 -2.71 -0.06 27.27
CA THR A 488 -2.07 -0.61 28.47
C THR A 488 -2.93 -0.47 29.73
N GLU A 489 -3.89 0.46 29.78
CA GLU A 489 -4.72 0.78 30.95
C GLU A 489 -5.36 -0.45 31.64
N PRO A 490 -5.95 -1.43 30.92
CA PRO A 490 -6.61 -2.58 31.56
C PRO A 490 -5.68 -3.46 32.41
N HIS A 491 -4.37 -3.34 32.22
CA HIS A 491 -3.34 -4.11 32.92
C HIS A 491 -2.91 -3.48 34.25
N TYR A 492 -3.38 -2.25 34.55
CA TYR A 492 -3.04 -1.51 35.76
C TYR A 492 -4.29 -1.24 36.61
N ASN A 493 -4.84 -2.30 37.21
CA ASN A 493 -5.96 -2.17 38.14
C ASN A 493 -5.44 -1.92 39.57
N LEU A 494 -6.10 -1.01 40.30
CA LEU A 494 -5.83 -0.76 41.71
C LEU A 494 -6.31 -1.97 42.54
N ALA A 495 -5.40 -2.76 43.07
CA ALA A 495 -5.73 -3.86 43.98
C ALA A 495 -5.90 -3.35 45.42
N ASP A 496 -6.81 -3.95 46.20
CA ASP A 496 -7.03 -3.63 47.63
C ASP A 496 -5.77 -3.86 48.49
N THR A 497 -4.84 -4.69 48.02
CA THR A 497 -3.53 -4.93 48.63
C THR A 497 -2.44 -4.87 47.57
N VAL A 498 -1.66 -3.80 47.56
CA VAL A 498 -0.56 -3.63 46.61
C VAL A 498 0.71 -4.29 47.17
N THR A 499 1.18 -5.33 46.48
CA THR A 499 2.47 -5.96 46.71
C THR A 499 3.53 -5.37 45.79
N MET A 500 4.73 -5.16 46.31
CA MET A 500 5.85 -4.65 45.51
C MET A 500 6.31 -5.71 44.52
N ASN A 501 6.10 -5.45 43.23
CA ASN A 501 6.46 -6.38 42.17
C ASN A 501 7.84 -6.01 41.61
N SER A 502 8.71 -7.02 41.54
CA SER A 502 10.08 -6.85 41.04
C SER A 502 10.21 -7.11 39.53
N GLU A 503 9.20 -7.68 38.90
CA GLU A 503 9.21 -8.03 37.48
C GLU A 503 8.87 -6.81 36.60
N VAL A 504 9.69 -6.60 35.58
CA VAL A 504 9.41 -5.64 34.50
C VAL A 504 8.80 -6.43 33.36
N THR A 505 7.55 -6.13 33.01
CA THR A 505 6.80 -6.84 31.97
C THR A 505 6.93 -6.14 30.62
N ASP A 506 6.70 -6.86 29.53
CA ASP A 506 6.69 -6.25 28.18
C ASP A 506 5.62 -5.14 28.04
N ILE A 507 4.53 -5.25 28.78
CA ILE A 507 3.47 -4.23 28.86
C ILE A 507 4.01 -2.95 29.52
N ASP A 508 4.89 -3.08 30.52
CA ASP A 508 5.54 -1.92 31.14
C ASP A 508 6.52 -1.25 30.19
N LEU A 509 7.27 -2.03 29.41
CA LEU A 509 8.17 -1.51 28.37
C LEU A 509 7.38 -0.81 27.26
N HIS A 510 6.21 -1.36 26.90
CA HIS A 510 5.31 -0.73 25.95
C HIS A 510 4.75 0.59 26.49
N LEU A 511 4.32 0.67 27.75
CA LEU A 511 3.90 1.93 28.36
C LEU A 511 5.05 2.97 28.40
N ILE A 512 6.27 2.53 28.72
CA ILE A 512 7.48 3.39 28.67
C ILE A 512 7.67 3.98 27.26
N SER A 513 7.44 3.18 26.21
CA SER A 513 7.60 3.64 24.84
C SER A 513 6.71 4.83 24.46
N ALA A 514 5.55 5.01 25.12
CA ALA A 514 4.71 6.20 24.92
C ALA A 514 5.47 7.49 25.23
N VAL A 515 6.23 7.49 26.32
CA VAL A 515 7.03 8.63 26.74
C VAL A 515 8.28 8.77 25.87
N ASP A 516 8.92 7.65 25.49
CA ASP A 516 10.07 7.66 24.59
C ASP A 516 9.76 8.38 23.26
N TRP A 517 8.58 8.13 22.69
CA TRP A 517 8.13 8.78 21.47
C TRP A 517 8.04 10.30 21.61
N LEU A 518 7.44 10.79 22.71
CA LEU A 518 7.31 12.23 22.99
C LEU A 518 8.69 12.87 23.22
N MET A 519 9.58 12.19 23.95
CA MET A 519 10.94 12.70 24.19
C MET A 519 11.77 12.75 22.92
N LYS A 520 11.76 11.70 22.08
CA LYS A 520 12.45 11.70 20.78
C LYS A 520 11.87 12.77 19.84
N GLY A 521 10.56 13.02 19.92
CA GLY A 521 9.87 14.09 19.20
C GLY A 521 10.13 15.50 19.72
N ARG A 522 10.88 15.68 20.81
CA ARG A 522 11.12 16.96 21.49
C ARG A 522 9.83 17.67 21.94
N LEU A 523 8.79 16.90 22.27
CA LEU A 523 7.54 17.40 22.83
C LEU A 523 7.63 17.43 24.36
N HIS A 524 8.46 18.34 24.90
CA HIS A 524 8.86 18.28 26.32
C HIS A 524 7.68 18.49 27.28
N VAL A 525 6.72 19.35 26.92
CA VAL A 525 5.50 19.58 27.73
C VAL A 525 4.66 18.32 27.84
N ASP A 526 4.27 17.74 26.71
CA ASP A 526 3.47 16.50 26.68
C ASP A 526 4.23 15.32 27.30
N ALA A 527 5.56 15.28 27.15
CA ALA A 527 6.40 14.24 27.76
C ALA A 527 6.37 14.32 29.29
N VAL A 528 6.47 15.51 29.88
CA VAL A 528 6.41 15.69 31.34
C VAL A 528 5.06 15.26 31.91
N GLU A 529 3.96 15.65 31.26
CA GLU A 529 2.61 15.22 31.66
C GLU A 529 2.46 13.69 31.58
N SER A 530 2.97 13.09 30.50
CA SER A 530 2.94 11.64 30.31
C SER A 530 3.83 10.89 31.30
N ILE A 531 4.99 11.46 31.67
CA ILE A 531 5.86 10.90 32.72
C ILE A 531 5.13 10.84 34.05
N ILE A 532 4.42 11.90 34.42
CA ILE A 532 3.67 11.92 35.67
C ILE A 532 2.58 10.86 35.66
N ALA A 533 1.80 10.77 34.57
CA ALA A 533 0.79 9.73 34.41
C ALA A 533 1.40 8.31 34.52
N LEU A 534 2.55 8.08 33.86
CA LEU A 534 3.29 6.82 33.92
C LEU A 534 3.80 6.51 35.34
N CYS A 535 4.41 7.49 36.01
CA CYS A 535 4.94 7.34 37.36
C CYS A 535 3.83 6.99 38.35
N ARG A 536 2.72 7.73 38.30
CA ARG A 536 1.55 7.48 39.15
C ARG A 536 0.97 6.09 38.90
N ARG A 537 0.85 5.66 37.64
CA ARG A 537 0.34 4.33 37.25
C ARG A 537 1.25 3.20 37.75
N PHE A 538 2.57 3.31 37.59
CA PHE A 538 3.50 2.31 38.13
C PHE A 538 3.52 2.28 39.66
N LEU A 539 3.54 3.45 40.29
CA LEU A 539 3.60 3.53 41.74
C LEU A 539 2.33 2.99 42.39
N ALA A 540 1.16 3.34 41.89
CA ALA A 540 -0.11 2.84 42.40
C ALA A 540 -0.23 1.30 42.34
N ASN A 541 0.47 0.68 41.38
CA ASN A 541 0.49 -0.77 41.18
C ASN A 541 1.72 -1.47 41.78
N GLY A 542 2.55 -0.76 42.57
CA GLY A 542 3.72 -1.35 43.23
C GLY A 542 4.90 -1.68 42.31
N LYS A 543 4.93 -1.17 41.08
CA LYS A 543 5.93 -1.51 40.04
C LYS A 543 7.14 -0.57 40.06
N VAL A 544 7.89 -0.56 41.16
CA VAL A 544 9.06 0.33 41.33
C VAL A 544 10.24 -0.04 40.43
N ASN A 545 10.42 -1.31 40.09
CA ASN A 545 11.50 -1.71 39.19
C ASN A 545 11.27 -1.21 37.76
N SER A 546 10.04 -1.27 37.24
CA SER A 546 9.68 -0.72 35.93
C SER A 546 9.92 0.79 35.87
N LEU A 547 9.59 1.49 36.96
CA LEU A 547 9.90 2.90 37.13
C LEU A 547 11.42 3.16 37.19
N SER A 548 12.17 2.35 37.93
CA SER A 548 13.64 2.46 38.00
C SER A 548 14.29 2.29 36.62
N THR A 549 13.82 1.32 35.82
CA THR A 549 14.28 1.11 34.45
C THR A 549 14.07 2.36 33.60
N PHE A 550 12.90 2.98 33.69
CA PHE A 550 12.59 4.21 32.95
C PHE A 550 13.55 5.37 33.30
N PHE A 551 13.80 5.61 34.60
CA PHE A 551 14.69 6.68 35.06
C PHE A 551 16.19 6.38 34.81
N GLU A 552 16.57 5.12 34.59
CA GLU A 552 17.95 4.75 34.22
C GLU A 552 18.24 4.96 32.74
N GLN A 553 17.21 4.83 31.90
CA GLN A 553 17.32 5.03 30.45
C GLN A 553 17.32 6.51 30.05
N HIS A 554 16.80 7.40 30.90
CA HIS A 554 16.52 8.79 30.54
C HIS A 554 17.16 9.80 31.50
N ASN A 555 17.76 10.85 30.94
CA ASN A 555 18.31 11.96 31.72
C ASN A 555 17.21 12.99 32.07
N MET A 556 16.66 12.88 33.28
CA MET A 556 15.60 13.77 33.75
C MET A 556 16.05 15.22 33.88
N ASP A 557 17.32 15.48 34.21
CA ASP A 557 17.82 16.84 34.37
C ASP A 557 17.80 17.61 33.04
N ASP A 558 18.13 16.93 31.94
CA ASP A 558 18.10 17.54 30.61
C ASP A 558 16.66 17.72 30.12
N LEU A 559 15.76 16.77 30.43
CA LEU A 559 14.34 16.91 30.12
C LEU A 559 13.71 18.11 30.84
N ILE A 560 13.94 18.24 32.15
CA ILE A 560 13.40 19.34 32.97
C ILE A 560 13.91 20.69 32.46
N LYS A 561 15.21 20.81 32.14
CA LYS A 561 15.74 22.05 31.54
C LYS A 561 15.04 22.42 30.25
N ASN A 562 14.85 21.48 29.33
CA ASN A 562 14.20 21.76 28.06
C ASN A 562 12.70 22.08 28.22
N TYR A 563 12.01 21.37 29.12
CA TYR A 563 10.64 21.69 29.50
C TYR A 563 10.51 23.12 30.05
N GLU A 564 11.41 23.50 30.95
CA GLU A 564 11.45 24.84 31.52
C GLU A 564 11.77 25.93 30.49
N LEU A 565 12.52 25.60 29.43
CA LEU A 565 12.77 26.48 28.29
C LEU A 565 11.50 26.64 27.44
N ASP A 566 10.78 25.57 27.15
CA ASP A 566 9.53 25.61 26.37
C ASP A 566 8.42 26.38 27.11
N GLN A 567 8.43 26.34 28.45
CA GLN A 567 7.49 27.04 29.33
C GLN A 567 7.89 28.49 29.65
N LEU A 568 8.98 29.02 29.07
CA LEU A 568 9.48 30.37 29.40
C LEU A 568 8.44 31.48 29.23
N SER A 569 7.51 31.36 28.26
CA SER A 569 6.44 32.33 28.04
C SER A 569 5.28 32.23 29.04
N ALA A 570 5.10 31.08 29.70
CA ALA A 570 4.03 30.83 30.67
C ALA A 570 4.49 30.99 32.14
N LYS A 571 5.81 30.97 32.38
CA LYS A 571 6.44 31.14 33.71
C LYS A 571 6.12 32.47 34.40
N GLU A 572 5.54 33.46 33.73
CA GLU A 572 5.17 34.73 34.36
C GLU A 572 4.01 34.61 35.37
N GLU A 573 3.22 33.53 35.33
CA GLU A 573 2.07 33.33 36.23
C GLU A 573 2.30 32.41 37.45
N TYR A 574 3.29 31.49 37.40
CA TYR A 574 3.54 30.53 38.50
C TYR A 574 5.05 30.28 38.73
N PRO A 575 5.62 30.72 39.87
CA PRO A 575 7.07 30.62 40.11
C PRO A 575 7.55 29.21 40.47
N GLU A 576 6.66 28.30 40.86
CA GLU A 576 6.99 26.92 41.22
C GLU A 576 6.20 25.94 40.35
N ASP A 577 6.92 25.14 39.56
CA ASP A 577 6.32 24.14 38.70
C ASP A 577 6.10 22.83 39.47
N ARG A 578 4.84 22.54 39.75
CA ARG A 578 4.40 21.34 40.46
C ARG A 578 4.87 20.05 39.78
N PHE A 579 4.86 19.99 38.45
CA PHE A 579 5.23 18.79 37.71
C PHE A 579 6.72 18.47 37.88
N VAL A 580 7.56 19.51 37.86
CA VAL A 580 9.00 19.38 38.15
C VAL A 580 9.24 18.92 39.59
N GLN A 581 8.52 19.48 40.55
CA GLN A 581 8.60 19.06 41.96
C GLN A 581 8.24 17.57 42.11
N GLU A 582 7.16 17.11 41.49
CA GLU A 582 6.68 15.74 41.56
C GLU A 582 7.70 14.74 40.96
N ILE A 583 8.24 15.04 39.77
CA ILE A 583 9.32 14.25 39.16
C ILE A 583 10.57 14.21 40.05
N GLY A 584 10.92 15.33 40.69
CA GLY A 584 12.00 15.40 41.66
C GLY A 584 11.79 14.47 42.85
N GLN A 585 10.57 14.38 43.38
CA GLN A 585 10.23 13.47 44.47
C GLN A 585 10.31 12.00 44.04
N TYR A 586 9.86 11.66 42.83
CA TYR A 586 10.01 10.31 42.27
C TYR A 586 11.48 9.92 42.05
N THR A 587 12.31 10.86 41.61
CA THR A 587 13.76 10.66 41.46
C THR A 587 14.43 10.34 42.81
N LYS A 588 14.06 11.08 43.86
CA LYS A 588 14.53 10.81 45.24
C LYS A 588 14.09 9.41 45.70
N LEU A 589 12.83 9.03 45.46
CA LEU A 589 12.29 7.72 45.83
C LEU A 589 13.09 6.58 45.20
N ILE A 590 13.31 6.62 43.88
CA ILE A 590 14.08 5.60 43.13
C ILE A 590 15.52 5.53 43.62
N THR A 591 16.14 6.69 43.90
CA THR A 591 17.48 6.75 44.47
C THR A 591 17.54 6.06 45.83
N GLY A 592 16.52 6.24 46.68
CA GLY A 592 16.38 5.53 47.96
C GLY A 592 16.30 4.01 47.78
N PHE A 593 15.45 3.54 46.87
CA PHE A 593 15.33 2.11 46.54
C PHE A 593 16.63 1.51 45.99
N ARG A 594 17.36 2.25 45.14
CA ARG A 594 18.65 1.82 44.63
C ARG A 594 19.69 1.69 45.74
N GLN A 595 19.75 2.66 46.66
CA GLN A 595 20.64 2.59 47.83
C GLN A 595 20.30 1.40 48.73
N TYR A 596 19.01 1.15 48.96
CA TYR A 596 18.53 -0.02 49.70
C TYR A 596 18.97 -1.34 49.04
N LYS A 597 18.71 -1.52 47.75
CA LYS A 597 19.09 -2.74 46.99
C LYS A 597 20.61 -2.96 46.97
N ASN A 598 21.39 -1.90 46.81
CA ASN A 598 22.84 -1.96 46.86
C ASN A 598 23.36 -2.40 48.23
N TRP A 599 22.75 -1.88 49.31
CA TRP A 599 23.07 -2.31 50.66
C TRP A 599 22.66 -3.76 50.91
N GLU A 600 21.45 -4.17 50.51
CA GLU A 600 20.95 -5.54 50.68
C GLU A 600 21.90 -6.55 50.02
N ASN A 601 22.26 -6.34 48.76
CA ASN A 601 23.24 -7.15 48.03
C ASN A 601 24.59 -7.21 48.75
N SER A 602 25.10 -6.05 49.20
CA SER A 602 26.36 -5.98 49.94
C SER A 602 26.28 -6.71 51.28
N SER A 603 25.13 -6.68 51.95
CA SER A 603 24.91 -7.36 53.23
C SER A 603 24.87 -8.88 53.10
N HIS A 604 24.42 -9.41 51.95
CA HIS A 604 24.41 -10.84 51.65
C HIS A 604 25.78 -11.37 51.22
N THR A 605 26.60 -10.53 50.57
CA THR A 605 27.91 -10.90 50.04
C THR A 605 29.01 -10.92 51.13
N VAL A 606 28.83 -10.16 52.22
CA VAL A 606 29.81 -10.05 53.31
C VAL A 606 29.61 -11.18 54.34
N SER A 607 30.06 -12.37 53.97
CA SER A 607 30.33 -13.47 54.90
C SER A 607 31.82 -13.56 55.31
N SER A 608 32.67 -12.63 54.85
CA SER A 608 34.14 -12.68 55.01
C SER A 608 34.75 -11.32 55.44
N SER A 609 34.60 -11.01 56.74
CA SER A 609 35.47 -10.27 57.69
C SER A 609 36.38 -9.07 57.33
N LYS A 610 36.35 -8.43 56.14
CA LYS A 610 37.27 -7.29 55.87
C LYS A 610 36.67 -5.94 55.43
N ASN A 611 35.35 -5.75 55.44
CA ASN A 611 34.74 -4.48 54.98
C ASN A 611 33.57 -3.94 55.85
N THR A 612 33.58 -4.18 57.16
CA THR A 612 32.50 -3.77 58.09
C THR A 612 32.30 -2.26 58.20
N SER A 613 33.35 -1.44 58.11
CA SER A 613 33.24 0.03 58.18
C SER A 613 32.58 0.64 56.94
N ALA A 614 32.91 0.13 55.74
CA ALA A 614 32.29 0.56 54.49
C ALA A 614 30.80 0.18 54.44
N LEU A 615 30.46 -1.02 54.93
CA LEU A 615 29.06 -1.47 55.03
C LEU A 615 28.26 -0.60 56.01
N LEU A 616 28.87 -0.19 57.14
CA LEU A 616 28.23 0.67 58.12
C LEU A 616 28.02 2.10 57.62
N GLN A 617 28.99 2.65 56.86
CA GLN A 617 28.82 3.94 56.17
C GLN A 617 27.72 3.88 55.10
N GLN A 618 27.68 2.81 54.30
CA GLN A 618 26.60 2.59 53.33
C GLN A 618 25.23 2.46 54.02
N PHE A 619 25.18 1.74 55.15
CA PHE A 619 23.97 1.60 55.95
C PHE A 619 23.46 2.95 56.46
N GLN A 620 24.33 3.73 57.10
CA GLN A 620 23.98 5.06 57.62
C GLN A 620 23.55 6.01 56.50
N ALA A 621 24.21 5.95 55.34
CA ALA A 621 23.84 6.76 54.17
C ALA A 621 22.43 6.43 53.69
N PHE A 622 22.11 5.16 53.38
CA PHE A 622 20.76 4.82 52.93
C PHE A 622 19.71 5.07 54.02
N ALA A 623 20.02 4.76 55.29
CA ALA A 623 19.08 4.93 56.39
C ALA A 623 18.72 6.41 56.58
N SER A 624 19.68 7.33 56.39
CA SER A 624 19.43 8.77 56.39
C SER A 624 18.55 9.20 55.21
N THR A 625 18.81 8.69 53.99
CA THR A 625 18.01 8.95 52.79
C THR A 625 16.56 8.47 52.97
N LEU A 626 16.36 7.23 53.43
CA LEU A 626 15.03 6.66 53.67
C LEU A 626 14.29 7.42 54.77
N ARG A 627 14.98 7.83 55.83
CA ARG A 627 14.37 8.65 56.89
C ARG A 627 13.90 10.01 56.37
N GLY A 628 14.69 10.67 55.51
CA GLY A 628 14.29 11.91 54.84
C GLY A 628 13.12 11.72 53.88
N LEU A 629 13.13 10.63 53.10
CA LEU A 629 12.00 10.27 52.23
C LEU A 629 10.71 10.05 53.02
N VAL A 630 10.76 9.37 54.16
CA VAL A 630 9.58 9.12 55.00
C VAL A 630 8.93 10.44 55.49
N THR A 631 9.73 11.49 55.74
CA THR A 631 9.24 12.80 56.19
C THR A 631 8.80 13.72 55.07
N GLU A 632 9.47 13.69 53.91
CA GLU A 632 9.31 14.70 52.86
C GLU A 632 8.51 14.21 51.64
N PHE A 633 8.40 12.89 51.43
CA PHE A 633 7.86 12.33 50.19
C PHE A 633 6.40 12.75 49.96
N LEU A 634 6.19 13.52 48.89
CA LEU A 634 4.90 14.07 48.42
C LEU A 634 4.14 14.91 49.47
N VAL A 635 4.77 15.36 50.56
CA VAL A 635 4.07 16.10 51.63
C VAL A 635 3.56 17.45 51.14
N GLU A 636 4.46 18.30 50.63
CA GLU A 636 4.09 19.62 50.12
C GLU A 636 3.02 19.52 49.02
N LEU A 637 3.22 18.58 48.08
CA LEU A 637 2.29 18.31 46.98
C LEU A 637 0.91 17.80 47.43
N THR A 638 0.80 17.16 48.59
CA THR A 638 -0.51 16.70 49.12
C THR A 638 -1.22 17.74 49.97
N GLU A 639 -0.48 18.75 50.46
CA GLU A 639 -1.01 19.82 51.31
C GLU A 639 -1.46 21.07 50.52
N HIS A 640 -1.02 21.23 49.26
CA HIS A 640 -1.47 22.31 48.39
C HIS A 640 -2.98 22.25 48.09
N THR A 641 -3.70 23.30 48.48
CA THR A 641 -5.17 23.40 48.36
C THR A 641 -5.66 23.66 46.96
N ASP A 642 -4.82 24.21 46.09
CA ASP A 642 -5.19 24.70 44.75
C ASP A 642 -5.22 23.57 43.70
N MET A 643 -4.91 22.35 44.12
CA MET A 643 -4.87 21.16 43.28
C MET A 643 -6.25 20.51 43.13
N PRO A 644 -6.57 19.94 41.94
CA PRO A 644 -7.75 19.11 41.76
C PRO A 644 -7.80 18.00 42.82
N SER A 645 -9.00 17.69 43.33
CA SER A 645 -9.15 16.71 44.41
C SER A 645 -8.67 15.32 44.00
N GLU A 646 -8.94 14.89 42.77
CA GLU A 646 -8.56 13.57 42.24
C GLU A 646 -7.04 13.37 42.25
N ASP A 647 -6.30 14.40 41.81
CA ASP A 647 -4.84 14.41 41.83
C ASP A 647 -4.28 14.30 43.25
N ARG A 648 -4.87 15.05 44.18
CA ARG A 648 -4.46 15.04 45.58
C ARG A 648 -4.71 13.69 46.23
N ASP A 649 -5.88 13.09 45.95
CA ASP A 649 -6.25 11.78 46.46
C ASP A 649 -5.32 10.70 45.89
N MET A 650 -4.96 10.77 44.60
CA MET A 650 -4.00 9.86 43.99
C MET A 650 -2.60 9.96 44.63
N LEU A 651 -2.08 11.17 44.81
CA LEU A 651 -0.79 11.39 45.47
C LEU A 651 -0.81 10.93 46.93
N TYR A 652 -1.91 11.17 47.63
CA TYR A 652 -2.10 10.70 48.99
C TYR A 652 -2.16 9.16 49.04
N ASN A 653 -2.82 8.51 48.08
CA ASN A 653 -2.85 7.05 47.97
C ASN A 653 -1.45 6.48 47.74
N ILE A 654 -0.67 7.05 46.82
CA ILE A 654 0.73 6.68 46.59
C ILE A 654 1.54 6.86 47.89
N ARG A 655 1.41 8.00 48.57
CA ARG A 655 2.08 8.25 49.86
C ARG A 655 1.66 7.23 50.93
N SER A 656 0.38 6.88 51.00
CA SER A 656 -0.15 5.87 51.92
C SER A 656 0.39 4.47 51.64
N LEU A 657 0.81 4.18 50.41
CA LEU A 657 1.40 2.91 50.06
C LEU A 657 2.90 2.85 50.40
N TYR A 658 3.67 3.86 49.97
CA TYR A 658 5.12 3.84 50.04
C TYR A 658 5.69 4.31 51.38
N THR A 659 5.10 5.31 52.04
CA THR A 659 5.64 5.80 53.33
C THR A 659 5.60 4.70 54.40
N PRO A 660 4.50 3.96 54.61
CA PRO A 660 4.49 2.82 55.54
C PRO A 660 5.46 1.70 55.12
N TYR A 661 5.54 1.41 53.82
CA TYR A 661 6.44 0.38 53.31
C TYR A 661 7.92 0.71 53.57
N LEU A 662 8.38 1.91 53.18
CA LEU A 662 9.75 2.37 53.40
C LEU A 662 10.14 2.36 54.88
N LEU A 663 9.19 2.69 55.77
CA LEU A 663 9.41 2.71 57.21
C LEU A 663 9.52 1.29 57.79
N ILE A 664 8.70 0.35 57.33
CA ILE A 664 8.81 -1.07 57.67
C ILE A 664 10.16 -1.62 57.20
N GLU A 665 10.57 -1.34 55.96
CA GLU A 665 11.87 -1.79 55.44
C GLU A 665 13.05 -1.18 56.19
N LEU A 666 12.96 0.11 56.54
CA LEU A 666 13.96 0.78 57.37
C LEU A 666 14.05 0.13 58.77
N HIS A 667 12.92 -0.18 59.39
CA HIS A 667 12.86 -0.87 60.69
C HIS A 667 13.47 -2.29 60.62
N ASN A 668 13.13 -3.06 59.59
CA ASN A 668 13.70 -4.39 59.34
C ASN A 668 15.21 -4.31 59.08
N SER A 669 15.66 -3.28 58.36
CA SER A 669 17.06 -3.05 58.07
C SER A 669 17.86 -2.69 59.32
N TYR A 670 17.34 -1.82 60.21
CA TYR A 670 17.97 -1.56 61.51
C TYR A 670 18.05 -2.82 62.38
N THR A 671 16.97 -3.60 62.45
CA THR A 671 16.91 -4.83 63.26
C THR A 671 17.91 -5.88 62.75
N SER A 672 17.89 -6.17 61.44
CA SER A 672 18.81 -7.13 60.83
C SER A 672 20.27 -6.69 60.90
N THR A 673 20.54 -5.39 60.78
CA THR A 673 21.90 -4.84 60.90
C THR A 673 22.41 -4.92 62.33
N ALA A 674 21.54 -4.66 63.32
CA ALA A 674 21.88 -4.80 64.73
C ALA A 674 22.29 -6.23 65.08
N GLU A 675 21.55 -7.22 64.57
CA GLU A 675 21.85 -8.65 64.74
C GLU A 675 23.14 -9.07 64.00
N LYS A 676 23.31 -8.67 62.73
CA LYS A 676 24.45 -9.07 61.89
C LYS A 676 25.77 -8.40 62.27
N LEU A 677 25.75 -7.11 62.63
CA LEU A 677 26.95 -6.33 62.95
C LEU A 677 27.20 -6.19 64.47
N GLY A 678 26.26 -6.63 65.31
CA GLY A 678 26.39 -6.57 66.77
C GLY A 678 26.38 -5.15 67.34
N VAL A 679 25.60 -4.24 66.75
CA VAL A 679 25.51 -2.83 67.17
C VAL A 679 24.13 -2.57 67.81
N PRO A 680 24.01 -2.59 69.15
CA PRO A 680 22.71 -2.50 69.84
C PRO A 680 21.99 -1.16 69.66
N SER A 681 22.73 -0.07 69.40
CA SER A 681 22.14 1.26 69.21
C SER A 681 21.18 1.33 68.02
N PHE A 682 21.33 0.47 67.02
CA PHE A 682 20.40 0.39 65.89
C PHE A 682 19.03 -0.19 66.26
N LEU A 683 18.93 -1.05 67.28
CA LEU A 683 17.63 -1.47 67.80
C LEU A 683 16.90 -0.30 68.47
N GLN A 684 17.63 0.56 69.18
CA GLN A 684 17.06 1.75 69.78
C GLN A 684 16.56 2.74 68.71
N GLU A 685 17.31 2.92 67.62
CA GLU A 685 16.84 3.68 66.45
C GLU A 685 15.61 3.05 65.79
N ALA A 686 15.54 1.72 65.66
CA ALA A 686 14.37 1.02 65.13
C ALA A 686 13.11 1.26 65.97
N VAL A 687 13.24 1.30 67.30
CA VAL A 687 12.14 1.64 68.22
C VAL A 687 11.81 3.13 68.16
N ASN A 688 12.80 4.02 68.02
CA ASN A 688 12.56 5.45 67.87
C ASN A 688 11.72 5.78 66.63
N LEU A 689 11.75 4.97 65.57
CA LEU A 689 10.83 5.13 64.43
C LEU A 689 9.35 5.06 64.83
N SER A 690 8.99 4.36 65.92
CA SER A 690 7.60 4.34 66.40
C SER A 690 7.13 5.70 66.94
N THR A 691 8.04 6.48 67.53
CA THR A 691 7.76 7.85 67.98
C THR A 691 7.53 8.80 66.80
N MET A 692 8.21 8.53 65.69
CA MET A 692 8.05 9.26 64.43
C MET A 692 6.70 8.95 63.77
N VAL A 693 6.26 7.69 63.77
CA VAL A 693 4.92 7.31 63.28
C VAL A 693 3.81 7.93 64.11
N ALA A 694 3.98 7.98 65.43
CA ALA A 694 3.02 8.55 66.38
C ALA A 694 3.05 10.08 66.47
N ASN A 695 3.87 10.76 65.67
CA ASN A 695 4.03 12.20 65.72
C ASN A 695 2.79 12.94 65.17
N GLU A 696 2.27 13.89 65.94
CA GLU A 696 1.11 14.72 65.57
C GLU A 696 1.42 15.78 64.50
N THR A 697 2.69 16.16 64.33
CA THR A 697 3.07 17.09 63.25
C THR A 697 3.01 16.42 61.89
N ASP A 698 3.52 15.19 61.79
CA ASP A 698 3.73 14.52 60.50
C ASP A 698 2.56 13.58 60.14
N LYS A 699 1.76 13.21 61.15
CA LYS A 699 0.53 12.38 61.06
C LYS A 699 0.69 11.09 60.25
N ILE A 700 1.89 10.50 60.27
CA ILE A 700 2.24 9.30 59.51
C ILE A 700 1.35 8.10 59.90
N TYR A 701 0.84 8.06 61.14
CA TYR A 701 -0.11 7.04 61.59
C TYR A 701 -1.39 6.95 60.74
N LEU A 702 -1.85 8.06 60.13
CA LEU A 702 -3.01 8.07 59.22
C LEU A 702 -2.70 7.32 57.92
N LEU A 703 -1.46 7.41 57.43
CA LEU A 703 -1.00 6.67 56.25
C LEU A 703 -0.99 5.17 56.53
N PHE A 704 -0.50 4.75 57.70
CA PHE A 704 -0.55 3.35 58.14
C PHE A 704 -1.96 2.81 58.35
N GLN A 705 -2.90 3.67 58.75
CA GLN A 705 -4.30 3.31 58.90
C GLN A 705 -4.95 3.07 57.54
N ASN A 706 -4.69 3.95 56.56
CA ASN A 706 -5.22 3.83 55.21
C ASN A 706 -4.59 2.66 54.44
N SER A 707 -3.32 2.35 54.69
CA SER A 707 -2.63 1.20 54.09
C SER A 707 -2.96 -0.14 54.74
N GLY A 708 -3.67 -0.16 55.87
CA GLY A 708 -3.94 -1.37 56.66
C GLY A 708 -2.74 -2.00 57.37
N LYS A 709 -1.54 -1.41 57.30
CA LYS A 709 -0.28 -2.00 57.80
C LYS A 709 0.05 -1.64 59.26
N LEU A 710 -0.79 -0.86 59.94
CA LEU A 710 -0.51 -0.42 61.32
C LEU A 710 -0.29 -1.60 62.30
N LYS A 711 -1.12 -2.64 62.21
CA LYS A 711 -1.00 -3.84 63.08
C LYS A 711 0.30 -4.59 62.86
N GLU A 712 0.69 -4.75 61.60
CA GLU A 712 1.95 -5.39 61.20
C GLU A 712 3.14 -4.63 61.78
N TYR A 713 3.15 -3.30 61.62
CA TYR A 713 4.24 -2.47 62.13
C TYR A 713 4.35 -2.50 63.66
N LEU A 714 3.24 -2.44 64.39
CA LEU A 714 3.26 -2.56 65.85
C LEU A 714 3.82 -3.89 66.34
N HIS A 715 3.61 -4.98 65.59
CA HIS A 715 4.20 -6.28 65.90
C HIS A 715 5.72 -6.27 65.72
N LEU A 716 6.23 -5.63 64.66
CA LEU A 716 7.66 -5.45 64.43
C LEU A 716 8.32 -4.63 65.56
N VAL A 717 7.69 -3.51 65.96
CA VAL A 717 8.17 -2.69 67.08
C VAL A 717 8.21 -3.49 68.38
N ALA A 718 7.17 -4.27 68.69
CA ALA A 718 7.15 -5.13 69.88
C ALA A 718 8.29 -6.16 69.88
N LYS A 719 8.61 -6.74 68.71
CA LYS A 719 9.72 -7.67 68.54
C LYS A 719 11.08 -6.98 68.76
N ALA A 720 11.28 -5.78 68.21
CA ALA A 720 12.51 -5.01 68.41
C ALA A 720 12.71 -4.63 69.89
N VAL A 721 11.65 -4.22 70.60
CA VAL A 721 11.72 -3.91 72.04
C VAL A 721 12.09 -5.15 72.86
N ALA A 722 11.55 -6.33 72.53
CA ALA A 722 11.90 -7.58 73.20
C ALA A 722 13.39 -7.93 73.03
N LEU A 723 13.98 -7.59 71.87
CA LEU A 723 15.41 -7.80 71.60
C LEU A 723 16.33 -6.79 72.33
N ILE A 724 15.83 -5.62 72.73
CA ILE A 724 16.59 -4.64 73.55
C ILE A 724 16.62 -5.02 75.03
N GLY A 725 15.59 -5.75 75.50
CA GLY A 725 15.45 -6.18 76.90
C GLY A 725 16.31 -7.39 77.30
N HIS A 726 17.04 -7.97 76.35
CA HIS A 726 18.03 -9.04 76.52
C HIS A 726 19.43 -8.51 76.24
#